data_AF-A0A9D3M1T8-F1
#
_entry.id   AF-A0A9D3M1T8-F1
#
_cell.length_a   1.000
_cell.length_b   1.000
_cell.length_c   1.000
_cell.angle_alpha   90.00
_cell.angle_beta   90.00
_cell.angle_gamma   90.00
#
_symmetry.space_group_name_H-M   'P 1'
#
loop_
_entity.id
_entity.type
_entity.pdbx_description
1 polymer ?
#
loop_
_entity_poly.entity_id
_entity_poly.type
_entity_poly.pdbx_seq_one_letter_code
_entity_poly.pdbx_strand_id
1 'polypeptide(L)'
;MPSGHKGGPPPYNHGSRHHSRDLYGERSRSFREEEFLHFYRWTSPPGVMKIVSIIIIILCVAIFAYGGGYGSYGGSGIGSSSYGYGGIGGNYTDPAAGKGFLIALAAITFLAVLVIFILVVSRQNISRSRRFYLAVIIVGAILAILMFIATIVYLVAVNPTAQASGSVYYNQVVALCAQYQNQGPEPTGIFINQYLYHYCVVEPQEAIAIVFGVLVVIGLIILVVFAAKTRAQIRQHGKANVLWEEVKLVGNGTSHDVGEWVNKVSEMPEVLVSDYPDNIGGSRNFLDNTSFDYAKPPYTPVGPEQDAPYELDDTDFDDEFPTILTEQDRLDYKRTFEKDLLEYKDLQSELDDINRNLSKLDKQLNSLHEGSPQYLDTLDEYNHLRNLKKSSNYQLKKKRSKYLKAKLAHIKKKCTPLQNSERYVPHPLLLSGRRKRMDEEPERTKRWEGGYERTWEVLKEDESGSLKASVEDILFQTKRKRVFESHGQIRLGMMRHMYVVIDSSRTMEDQDLKPSRLACILKLMEYFVEEYFDQNPISQIGIITTKNKRAEKLTDLAGNPKKHVAALKKAVDSTCVGEPSLYNSLSLAMQTLKHMPGHTSREILVIFSSLTTCDPANIYELVKTLKEKKIRVSVIGLSAEVRVCTVLTRDTGGTYHVILDETHLRELLTYHVKPPPASSSSECSLIRMGFPQHTMASVSDPDSKPSFSMAHLDSTDSPGLTMGGYYCPQCRAKYTELPVECKVCALTLVSAPHLARSFHHLFPLDAFQEMALEDYQGERFCQACQGELKDKSVFMCLLCNCAFCVECDIFIHETLHCCPCCIHTQSAP
;
A
#
# COMPACT_ATOMS: atom_id res chain seq x y z
N MET A 1 25.11 25.92 89.13
CA MET A 1 26.50 25.53 89.46
C MET A 1 26.74 24.13 88.95
N PRO A 2 27.83 23.86 88.21
CA PRO A 2 28.53 24.80 87.31
C PRO A 2 28.78 24.16 85.90
N SER A 3 28.46 24.83 84.79
CA SER A 3 29.22 25.86 84.02
C SER A 3 30.26 25.27 83.05
N GLY A 4 30.09 25.37 81.73
CA GLY A 4 30.67 26.42 80.83
C GLY A 4 31.82 25.78 80.01
N HIS A 5 32.17 26.08 78.75
CA HIS A 5 32.00 27.18 77.79
C HIS A 5 32.35 26.65 76.36
N LYS A 6 31.62 27.03 75.29
CA LYS A 6 31.95 27.96 74.17
C LYS A 6 33.19 27.67 73.26
N GLY A 7 32.95 27.67 71.93
CA GLY A 7 33.88 28.18 70.89
C GLY A 7 33.97 27.36 69.58
N GLY A 8 33.50 27.89 68.44
CA GLY A 8 33.90 27.47 67.06
C GLY A 8 34.87 28.50 66.44
N PRO A 9 35.06 28.65 65.09
CA PRO A 9 34.87 27.77 63.90
C PRO A 9 36.15 27.79 62.96
N PRO A 10 36.08 27.68 61.61
CA PRO A 10 36.02 26.52 60.66
C PRO A 10 37.40 26.31 59.91
N PRO A 11 37.59 25.77 58.66
CA PRO A 11 36.77 24.96 57.72
C PRO A 11 37.52 23.76 56.98
N TYR A 12 36.86 23.13 55.98
CA TYR A 12 37.26 22.27 54.81
C TYR A 12 38.56 21.40 54.77
N ASN A 13 38.45 20.09 54.44
CA ASN A 13 38.95 19.50 53.17
C ASN A 13 38.52 18.03 52.93
N HIS A 14 38.40 17.68 51.65
CA HIS A 14 37.89 16.43 51.04
C HIS A 14 38.74 15.16 51.28
N GLY A 15 38.12 13.98 51.24
CA GLY A 15 38.81 12.73 50.88
C GLY A 15 38.13 11.42 51.30
N SER A 16 37.41 10.78 50.37
CA SER A 16 36.74 9.49 50.50
C SER A 16 37.70 8.29 50.32
N ARG A 17 37.47 7.17 51.02
CA ARG A 17 37.08 5.84 50.45
C ARG A 17 37.06 4.69 51.48
N HIS A 18 36.20 3.71 51.15
CA HIS A 18 35.67 2.57 51.91
C HIS A 18 36.61 1.36 52.09
N HIS A 19 36.28 0.51 53.07
CA HIS A 19 36.83 -0.83 53.31
C HIS A 19 35.76 -1.96 53.21
N SER A 20 36.14 -3.03 52.49
CA SER A 20 35.93 -4.50 52.66
C SER A 20 34.55 -5.18 52.92
N ARG A 21 34.16 -6.06 51.96
CA ARG A 21 33.98 -7.55 52.00
C ARG A 21 33.45 -8.23 53.31
N ASP A 22 32.59 -9.28 53.35
CA ASP A 22 32.37 -10.49 52.51
C ASP A 22 31.02 -11.24 52.84
N LEU A 23 30.70 -12.28 52.03
CA LEU A 23 30.01 -13.58 52.30
C LEU A 23 28.55 -13.88 51.81
N TYR A 24 28.51 -14.72 50.75
CA TYR A 24 27.61 -15.83 50.35
C TYR A 24 26.11 -15.67 50.03
N GLY A 25 25.77 -15.96 48.76
CA GLY A 25 24.83 -17.04 48.41
C GLY A 25 23.53 -16.67 47.69
N GLU A 26 23.54 -16.53 46.35
CA GLU A 26 22.42 -17.00 45.50
C GLU A 26 22.80 -17.12 44.01
N ARG A 27 22.13 -18.05 43.35
CA ARG A 27 22.45 -18.71 42.08
C ARG A 27 22.32 -17.78 40.86
N SER A 28 23.44 -17.32 40.31
CA SER A 28 23.45 -16.49 39.08
C SER A 28 23.30 -17.33 37.81
N ARG A 29 22.15 -17.20 37.16
CA ARG A 29 21.91 -17.65 35.79
C ARG A 29 22.80 -16.84 34.84
N SER A 30 23.40 -17.55 33.87
CA SER A 30 24.09 -17.01 32.71
C SER A 30 23.30 -15.87 32.05
N PHE A 31 23.96 -14.72 31.87
CA PHE A 31 23.48 -13.59 31.09
C PHE A 31 23.35 -14.03 29.63
N ARG A 32 22.11 -14.26 29.21
CA ARG A 32 21.72 -14.48 27.82
C ARG A 32 21.46 -13.11 27.21
N GLU A 33 22.13 -12.79 26.09
CA GLU A 33 21.95 -11.56 25.32
C GLU A 33 20.47 -11.16 25.21
N GLU A 34 20.17 -9.90 25.51
CA GLU A 34 18.82 -9.38 25.74
C GLU A 34 18.02 -9.22 24.44
N GLU A 35 17.36 -10.30 24.00
CA GLU A 35 16.34 -10.22 22.96
C GLU A 35 15.05 -9.61 23.55
N PHE A 36 14.74 -8.35 23.23
CA PHE A 36 13.52 -7.68 23.68
C PHE A 36 12.27 -8.30 23.03
N LEU A 37 11.28 -8.69 23.84
CA LEU A 37 9.98 -9.15 23.36
C LEU A 37 9.06 -7.97 23.03
N HIS A 38 8.61 -7.90 21.78
CA HIS A 38 7.79 -6.81 21.24
C HIS A 38 6.29 -7.15 21.33
N PHE A 39 5.64 -6.79 22.44
CA PHE A 39 4.23 -7.11 22.71
C PHE A 39 3.23 -6.08 22.14
N TYR A 40 3.72 -5.01 21.49
CA TYR A 40 2.86 -4.03 20.82
C TYR A 40 2.38 -4.48 19.42
N ARG A 41 3.06 -5.44 18.77
CA ARG A 41 2.69 -5.91 17.43
C ARG A 41 1.40 -6.74 17.46
N TRP A 42 0.53 -6.58 16.47
CA TRP A 42 -0.73 -7.35 16.36
C TRP A 42 -0.52 -8.87 16.19
N THR A 43 0.63 -9.27 15.65
CA THR A 43 1.06 -10.68 15.52
C THR A 43 1.67 -11.26 16.79
N SER A 44 1.87 -10.45 17.83
CA SER A 44 2.39 -10.92 19.13
C SER A 44 1.29 -11.67 19.91
N PRO A 45 1.64 -12.58 20.83
CA PRO A 45 0.68 -13.32 21.64
C PRO A 45 -0.43 -12.48 22.33
N PRO A 46 -0.14 -11.31 22.96
CA PRO A 46 -1.19 -10.44 23.48
C PRO A 46 -1.98 -9.69 22.38
N GLY A 47 -1.39 -9.46 21.21
CA GLY A 47 -2.09 -8.93 20.03
C GLY A 47 -3.14 -9.90 19.49
N VAL A 48 -2.76 -11.17 19.35
CA VAL A 48 -3.66 -12.26 18.93
C VAL A 48 -4.81 -12.43 19.94
N MET A 49 -4.55 -12.30 21.24
CA MET A 49 -5.62 -12.35 22.26
C MET A 49 -6.69 -11.25 22.07
N LYS A 50 -6.30 -10.04 21.60
CA LYS A 50 -7.26 -8.96 21.30
C LYS A 50 -8.19 -9.35 20.14
N ILE A 51 -7.61 -9.91 19.08
CA ILE A 51 -8.35 -10.35 17.89
C ILE A 51 -9.33 -11.47 18.26
N VAL A 52 -8.84 -12.49 18.96
CA VAL A 52 -9.68 -13.64 19.39
C VAL A 52 -10.82 -13.18 20.32
N SER A 53 -10.57 -12.22 21.22
CA SER A 53 -11.62 -11.68 22.11
C SER A 53 -12.73 -10.97 21.32
N ILE A 54 -12.40 -10.23 20.27
CA ILE A 54 -13.38 -9.57 19.39
C ILE A 54 -14.23 -10.62 18.66
N ILE A 55 -13.60 -11.68 18.13
CA ILE A 55 -14.32 -12.78 17.45
C ILE A 55 -15.32 -13.43 18.40
N ILE A 56 -14.92 -13.75 19.63
CA ILE A 56 -15.82 -14.36 20.63
C ILE A 56 -17.00 -13.44 20.96
N ILE A 57 -16.77 -12.13 21.09
CA ILE A 57 -17.83 -11.15 21.34
C ILE A 57 -18.86 -11.15 20.20
N ILE A 58 -18.40 -11.15 18.94
CA ILE A 58 -19.28 -11.20 17.76
C ILE A 58 -20.08 -12.51 17.74
N LEU A 59 -19.44 -13.64 18.02
CA LEU A 59 -20.11 -14.94 18.07
C LEU A 59 -21.16 -15.01 19.18
N CYS A 60 -20.91 -14.41 20.35
CA CYS A 60 -21.90 -14.34 21.43
C CYS A 60 -23.12 -13.49 21.04
N VAL A 61 -22.90 -12.37 20.34
CA VAL A 61 -24.00 -11.54 19.81
C VAL A 61 -24.81 -12.30 18.75
N ALA A 62 -24.14 -13.08 17.90
CA ALA A 62 -24.82 -13.95 16.94
C ALA A 62 -25.70 -14.99 17.65
N ILE A 63 -25.24 -15.58 18.77
CA ILE A 63 -26.06 -16.51 19.57
C ILE A 63 -27.32 -15.81 20.12
N PHE A 64 -27.28 -14.51 20.47
CA PHE A 64 -28.51 -13.79 20.85
C PHE A 64 -29.49 -13.60 19.68
N ALA A 65 -28.97 -13.30 18.49
CA ALA A 65 -29.80 -13.09 17.31
C ALA A 65 -30.49 -14.38 16.83
N TYR A 66 -29.79 -15.52 16.88
CA TYR A 66 -30.32 -16.81 16.40
C TYR A 66 -30.92 -17.68 17.51
N GLY A 67 -30.53 -17.49 18.76
CA GLY A 67 -31.13 -18.16 19.92
C GLY A 67 -32.39 -17.46 20.44
N GLY A 68 -32.53 -16.16 20.22
CA GLY A 68 -33.58 -15.30 20.79
C GLY A 68 -34.56 -14.72 19.78
N GLY A 69 -34.98 -15.50 18.79
CA GLY A 69 -35.87 -15.07 17.70
C GLY A 69 -36.93 -14.04 18.11
N TYR A 70 -36.96 -12.94 17.37
CA TYR A 70 -37.88 -11.80 17.47
C TYR A 70 -39.34 -12.27 17.59
N GLY A 71 -39.82 -12.35 18.84
CA GLY A 71 -41.23 -12.38 19.19
C GLY A 71 -41.52 -11.17 20.08
N SER A 72 -41.93 -10.06 19.45
CA SER A 72 -42.58 -8.96 20.15
C SER A 72 -43.87 -9.45 20.79
N TYR A 73 -43.79 -9.94 22.03
CA TYR A 73 -44.87 -9.82 23.00
C TYR A 73 -44.38 -8.90 24.12
N GLY A 74 -44.66 -7.61 23.94
CA GLY A 74 -44.62 -6.67 25.05
C GLY A 74 -45.62 -7.09 26.11
N GLY A 75 -45.19 -7.08 27.37
CA GLY A 75 -46.07 -7.41 28.48
C GLY A 75 -45.33 -7.56 29.79
N SER A 76 -44.95 -6.44 30.39
CA SER A 76 -44.89 -6.35 31.85
C SER A 76 -46.25 -6.82 32.39
N GLY A 77 -46.29 -7.99 33.04
CA GLY A 77 -47.53 -8.59 33.50
C GLY A 77 -47.28 -9.56 34.65
N ILE A 78 -47.44 -9.04 35.86
CA ILE A 78 -47.61 -9.84 37.09
C ILE A 78 -48.91 -10.65 36.95
N GLY A 79 -48.80 -11.97 37.07
CA GLY A 79 -49.89 -12.89 37.40
C GLY A 79 -50.75 -13.41 36.24
N SER A 80 -50.68 -14.72 35.96
CA SER A 80 -51.84 -15.62 35.99
C SER A 80 -51.44 -17.05 35.65
N SER A 81 -52.09 -17.96 36.35
CA SER A 81 -51.92 -19.41 36.39
C SER A 81 -52.49 -20.15 35.16
N SER A 82 -51.99 -21.39 35.00
CA SER A 82 -52.76 -22.59 34.64
C SER A 82 -53.24 -22.77 33.19
N TYR A 83 -52.55 -23.64 32.45
CA TYR A 83 -53.01 -24.97 31.97
C TYR A 83 -51.72 -25.79 31.73
N GLY A 84 -51.48 -26.99 32.26
CA GLY A 84 -52.40 -28.01 32.74
C GLY A 84 -52.26 -29.33 31.96
N TYR A 85 -51.03 -29.80 31.72
CA TYR A 85 -50.68 -31.22 31.51
C TYR A 85 -49.29 -31.38 32.14
N GLY A 86 -49.17 -31.87 33.37
CA GLY A 86 -49.59 -33.20 33.76
C GLY A 86 -48.35 -34.09 33.68
N GLY A 87 -47.48 -33.97 34.69
CA GLY A 87 -46.26 -34.77 34.80
C GLY A 87 -46.58 -36.25 34.82
N ILE A 88 -46.12 -36.96 33.79
CA ILE A 88 -46.00 -38.41 33.75
C ILE A 88 -44.68 -38.70 33.03
N GLY A 89 -43.65 -39.11 33.80
CA GLY A 89 -42.37 -39.66 33.32
C GLY A 89 -41.49 -38.69 32.52
N GLY A 90 -40.64 -37.87 33.14
CA GLY A 90 -39.37 -38.31 33.70
C GLY A 90 -38.27 -38.33 32.63
N ASN A 91 -37.46 -37.26 32.58
CA ASN A 91 -36.19 -37.06 31.83
C ASN A 91 -36.19 -36.28 30.49
N TYR A 92 -37.28 -35.67 30.02
CA TYR A 92 -37.22 -34.85 28.80
C TYR A 92 -37.04 -33.35 29.11
N THR A 93 -36.05 -32.70 28.48
CA THR A 93 -35.76 -31.27 28.68
C THR A 93 -36.59 -30.41 27.74
N ASP A 94 -37.27 -29.39 28.28
CA ASP A 94 -38.06 -28.42 27.52
C ASP A 94 -37.15 -27.57 26.60
N PRO A 95 -37.41 -27.52 25.27
CA PRO A 95 -36.66 -26.69 24.32
C PRO A 95 -36.59 -25.21 24.71
N ALA A 96 -37.63 -24.66 25.36
CA ALA A 96 -37.63 -23.27 25.81
C ALA A 96 -36.62 -23.03 26.95
N ALA A 97 -36.51 -23.99 27.88
CA ALA A 97 -35.52 -23.96 28.95
C ALA A 97 -34.10 -24.13 28.40
N GLY A 98 -33.91 -24.98 27.38
CA GLY A 98 -32.64 -25.12 26.67
C GLY A 98 -32.18 -23.82 25.99
N LYS A 99 -33.09 -23.14 25.28
CA LYS A 99 -32.85 -21.82 24.66
C LYS A 99 -32.44 -20.78 25.69
N GLY A 100 -33.20 -20.67 26.78
CA GLY A 100 -32.89 -19.74 27.88
C GLY A 100 -31.52 -20.01 28.53
N PHE A 101 -31.16 -21.29 28.72
CA PHE A 101 -29.89 -21.68 29.31
C PHE A 101 -28.68 -21.29 28.42
N LEU A 102 -28.76 -21.54 27.11
CA LEU A 102 -27.70 -21.17 26.16
C LEU A 102 -27.50 -19.65 26.10
N ILE A 103 -28.60 -18.88 26.05
CA ILE A 103 -28.56 -17.40 26.01
C ILE A 103 -27.95 -16.83 27.30
N ALA A 104 -28.36 -17.34 28.46
CA ALA A 104 -27.85 -16.87 29.75
C ALA A 104 -26.34 -17.11 29.87
N LEU A 105 -25.86 -18.29 29.47
CA LEU A 105 -24.43 -18.62 29.49
C LEU A 105 -23.65 -17.79 28.47
N ALA A 106 -24.18 -17.58 27.26
CA ALA A 106 -23.59 -16.70 26.25
C ALA A 106 -23.49 -15.24 26.71
N ALA A 107 -24.46 -14.75 27.51
CA ALA A 107 -24.42 -13.42 28.13
C ALA A 107 -23.33 -13.29 29.19
N ILE A 108 -23.16 -14.31 30.04
CA ILE A 108 -22.08 -14.36 31.03
C ILE A 108 -20.72 -14.37 30.33
N THR A 109 -20.56 -15.17 29.27
CA THR A 109 -19.31 -15.19 28.49
C THR A 109 -19.04 -13.90 27.75
N PHE A 110 -20.06 -13.28 27.18
CA PHE A 110 -19.95 -11.97 26.53
C PHE A 110 -19.43 -10.91 27.51
N LEU A 111 -20.02 -10.81 28.70
CA LEU A 111 -19.61 -9.83 29.71
C LEU A 111 -18.19 -10.11 30.21
N ALA A 112 -17.85 -11.36 30.49
CA ALA A 112 -16.52 -11.73 30.97
C ALA A 112 -15.42 -11.46 29.91
N VAL A 113 -15.66 -11.82 28.64
CA VAL A 113 -14.71 -11.57 27.55
C VAL A 113 -14.62 -10.07 27.23
N LEU A 114 -15.72 -9.32 27.32
CA LEU A 114 -15.70 -7.86 27.18
C LEU A 114 -14.84 -7.20 28.25
N VAL A 115 -14.96 -7.62 29.51
CA VAL A 115 -14.10 -7.14 30.61
C VAL A 115 -12.63 -7.49 30.33
N ILE A 116 -12.33 -8.72 29.90
CA ILE A 116 -10.96 -9.12 29.54
C ILE A 116 -10.43 -8.26 28.39
N PHE A 117 -11.23 -8.04 27.35
CA PHE A 117 -10.86 -7.20 26.20
C PHE A 117 -10.55 -5.76 26.62
N ILE A 118 -11.43 -5.14 27.40
CA ILE A 118 -11.22 -3.78 27.92
C ILE A 118 -9.93 -3.74 28.74
N LEU A 119 -9.68 -4.71 29.62
CA LEU A 119 -8.46 -4.75 30.43
C LEU A 119 -7.18 -4.96 29.59
N VAL A 120 -7.24 -5.73 28.51
CA VAL A 120 -6.11 -5.93 27.58
C VAL A 120 -5.86 -4.70 26.70
N VAL A 121 -6.91 -3.94 26.35
CA VAL A 121 -6.81 -2.74 25.48
C VAL A 121 -6.52 -1.47 26.28
N SER A 122 -7.03 -1.34 27.51
CA SER A 122 -6.97 -0.14 28.35
C SER A 122 -5.55 0.25 28.79
N ARG A 123 -4.52 -0.53 28.42
CA ARG A 123 -3.09 -0.26 28.71
C ARG A 123 -2.75 -0.04 30.19
N GLN A 124 -3.66 -0.37 31.11
CA GLN A 124 -3.44 -0.21 32.54
C GLN A 124 -2.33 -1.14 33.05
N ASN A 125 -1.63 -0.72 34.11
CA ASN A 125 -0.52 -1.47 34.74
C ASN A 125 -0.89 -2.92 35.16
N ILE A 126 -2.18 -3.23 35.23
CA ILE A 126 -2.74 -4.54 35.56
C ILE A 126 -2.45 -5.57 34.46
N SER A 127 -2.55 -5.21 33.17
CA SER A 127 -2.35 -6.13 32.04
C SER A 127 -0.89 -6.55 31.85
N ARG A 128 0.05 -5.76 32.37
CA ARG A 128 1.50 -6.07 32.40
C ARG A 128 1.88 -7.07 33.49
N SER A 129 0.91 -7.53 34.30
CA SER A 129 1.16 -8.43 35.43
C SER A 129 0.96 -9.91 35.05
N ARG A 130 1.85 -10.78 35.57
CA ARG A 130 1.69 -12.24 35.45
C ARG A 130 0.44 -12.80 36.16
N ARG A 131 -0.10 -12.06 37.13
CA ARG A 131 -1.29 -12.43 37.91
C ARG A 131 -2.57 -12.25 37.08
N PHE A 132 -2.60 -11.21 36.24
CA PHE A 132 -3.69 -11.00 35.28
C PHE A 132 -3.85 -12.18 34.33
N TYR A 133 -2.77 -12.63 33.68
CA TYR A 133 -2.84 -13.78 32.77
C TYR A 133 -3.16 -15.10 33.49
N LEU A 134 -2.83 -15.27 34.78
CA LEU A 134 -3.31 -16.40 35.57
C LEU A 134 -4.83 -16.34 35.76
N ALA A 135 -5.38 -15.17 36.09
CA ALA A 135 -6.82 -14.98 36.23
C ALA A 135 -7.56 -15.24 34.90
N VAL A 136 -7.03 -14.75 33.77
CA VAL A 136 -7.59 -15.00 32.43
C VAL A 136 -7.60 -16.50 32.08
N ILE A 137 -6.55 -17.26 32.45
CA ILE A 137 -6.52 -18.71 32.24
C ILE A 137 -7.60 -19.42 33.06
N ILE A 138 -7.74 -19.08 34.35
CA ILE A 138 -8.73 -19.72 35.23
C ILE A 138 -10.16 -19.40 34.77
N VAL A 139 -10.45 -18.11 34.56
CA VAL A 139 -11.78 -17.66 34.12
C VAL A 139 -12.10 -18.22 32.73
N GLY A 140 -11.17 -18.15 31.78
CA GLY A 140 -11.37 -18.68 30.43
C GLY A 140 -11.62 -20.19 30.40
N ALA A 141 -10.92 -20.97 31.23
CA ALA A 141 -11.13 -22.42 31.33
C ALA A 141 -12.51 -22.77 31.92
N ILE A 142 -12.93 -22.06 32.97
CA ILE A 142 -14.27 -22.26 33.57
C ILE A 142 -15.36 -21.92 32.54
N LEU A 143 -15.25 -20.79 31.86
CA LEU A 143 -16.23 -20.38 30.85
C LEU A 143 -16.26 -21.34 29.65
N ALA A 144 -15.11 -21.87 29.22
CA ALA A 144 -15.06 -22.85 28.13
C ALA A 144 -15.83 -24.14 28.49
N ILE A 145 -15.63 -24.65 29.72
CA ILE A 145 -16.34 -25.84 30.19
C ILE A 145 -17.84 -25.56 30.32
N LEU A 146 -18.22 -24.42 30.90
CA LEU A 146 -19.62 -24.05 31.06
C LEU A 146 -20.33 -23.85 29.70
N MET A 147 -19.66 -23.21 28.73
CA MET A 147 -20.20 -23.05 27.37
C MET A 147 -20.29 -24.39 26.63
N PHE A 148 -19.35 -25.29 26.83
CA PHE A 148 -19.40 -26.62 26.26
C PHE A 148 -20.60 -27.42 26.79
N ILE A 149 -20.80 -27.40 28.11
CA ILE A 149 -21.96 -28.03 28.75
C ILE A 149 -23.26 -27.39 28.24
N ALA A 150 -23.34 -26.06 28.17
CA ALA A 150 -24.51 -25.35 27.67
C ALA A 150 -24.85 -25.70 26.22
N THR A 151 -23.84 -25.84 25.36
CA THR A 151 -24.02 -26.22 23.95
C THR A 151 -24.54 -27.65 23.83
N ILE A 152 -24.04 -28.59 24.65
CA ILE A 152 -24.52 -29.98 24.69
C ILE A 152 -25.98 -30.02 25.19
N VAL A 153 -26.29 -29.34 26.29
CA VAL A 153 -27.64 -29.28 26.84
C VAL A 153 -28.62 -28.68 25.82
N TYR A 154 -28.20 -27.65 25.08
CA TYR A 154 -28.99 -27.05 24.01
C TYR A 154 -29.23 -28.02 22.84
N LEU A 155 -28.19 -28.71 22.38
CA LEU A 155 -28.29 -29.72 21.32
C LEU A 155 -29.28 -30.83 21.70
N VAL A 156 -29.19 -31.32 22.95
CA VAL A 156 -30.11 -32.33 23.48
C VAL A 156 -31.53 -31.75 23.64
N ALA A 157 -31.68 -30.50 24.08
CA ALA A 157 -32.99 -29.86 24.23
C ALA A 157 -33.72 -29.63 22.88
N VAL A 158 -32.98 -29.25 21.84
CA VAL A 158 -33.52 -28.94 20.50
C VAL A 158 -33.75 -30.18 19.64
N ASN A 159 -33.04 -31.28 19.92
CA ASN A 159 -33.21 -32.53 19.18
C ASN A 159 -33.78 -33.65 20.09
N PRO A 160 -35.11 -33.84 20.12
CA PRO A 160 -35.76 -34.89 20.88
C PRO A 160 -35.31 -36.31 20.50
N THR A 161 -34.87 -36.54 19.25
CA THR A 161 -34.29 -37.84 18.85
C THR A 161 -32.97 -38.13 19.57
N ALA A 162 -32.20 -37.08 19.92
CA ALA A 162 -31.02 -37.19 20.76
C ALA A 162 -31.41 -37.44 22.24
N GLN A 163 -32.52 -36.89 22.75
CA GLN A 163 -33.04 -37.22 24.10
C GLN A 163 -33.51 -38.67 24.19
N ALA A 164 -34.13 -39.19 23.13
CA ALA A 164 -34.62 -40.56 23.06
C ALA A 164 -33.50 -41.59 22.83
N SER A 165 -32.27 -41.16 22.51
CA SER A 165 -31.11 -42.04 22.30
C SER A 165 -30.76 -42.77 23.62
N GLY A 166 -31.17 -44.04 23.70
CA GLY A 166 -31.07 -44.87 24.92
C GLY A 166 -32.41 -45.24 25.58
N SER A 167 -33.54 -44.74 25.09
CA SER A 167 -34.88 -45.15 25.55
C SER A 167 -35.41 -46.36 24.77
N VAL A 168 -36.31 -47.15 25.40
CA VAL A 168 -36.99 -48.29 24.76
C VAL A 168 -37.80 -47.86 23.52
N TYR A 169 -38.20 -46.58 23.48
CA TYR A 169 -39.01 -45.99 22.41
C TYR A 169 -38.18 -45.41 21.24
N TYR A 170 -36.84 -45.45 21.29
CA TYR A 170 -35.97 -44.87 20.27
C TYR A 170 -36.33 -45.30 18.85
N ASN A 171 -36.50 -46.62 18.62
CA ASN A 171 -36.81 -47.17 17.29
C ASN A 171 -38.20 -46.73 16.78
N GLN A 172 -39.17 -46.51 17.67
CA GLN A 172 -40.50 -46.01 17.28
C GLN A 172 -40.46 -44.52 16.92
N VAL A 173 -39.68 -43.72 17.65
CA VAL A 173 -39.51 -42.29 17.38
C VAL A 173 -38.75 -42.05 16.07
N VAL A 174 -37.70 -42.83 15.79
CA VAL A 174 -36.96 -42.75 14.52
C VAL A 174 -37.83 -43.13 13.32
N ALA A 175 -38.67 -44.16 13.44
CA ALA A 175 -39.60 -44.56 12.38
C ALA A 175 -40.63 -43.46 12.04
N LEU A 176 -41.09 -42.70 13.04
CA LEU A 176 -41.98 -41.55 12.84
C LEU A 176 -41.26 -40.35 12.20
N CYS A 177 -40.00 -40.11 12.55
CA CYS A 177 -39.21 -39.00 11.99
C CYS A 177 -38.62 -39.30 10.60
N ALA A 178 -38.45 -40.57 10.20
CA ALA A 178 -37.90 -40.97 8.91
C ALA A 178 -38.73 -40.47 7.71
N GLN A 179 -40.02 -40.19 7.92
CA GLN A 179 -40.91 -39.63 6.89
C GLN A 179 -40.59 -38.17 6.55
N TYR A 180 -39.96 -37.42 7.47
CA TYR A 180 -39.64 -36.00 7.30
C TYR A 180 -38.19 -35.73 6.85
N GLN A 181 -37.27 -36.69 7.02
CA GLN A 181 -35.87 -36.55 6.59
C GLN A 181 -35.61 -36.86 5.11
N ASN A 182 -36.49 -37.63 4.45
CA ASN A 182 -36.27 -38.13 3.08
C ASN A 182 -37.03 -37.36 1.98
N GLN A 183 -37.72 -36.26 2.30
CA GLN A 183 -38.43 -35.45 1.30
C GLN A 183 -37.59 -34.23 0.90
N GLY A 184 -37.26 -34.13 -0.40
CA GLY A 184 -36.67 -32.94 -1.01
C GLY A 184 -37.61 -31.72 -1.01
N PRO A 185 -37.23 -30.59 -1.67
CA PRO A 185 -37.76 -29.25 -1.42
C PRO A 185 -39.24 -28.95 -1.79
N GLU A 186 -40.12 -29.94 -1.99
CA GLU A 186 -41.53 -29.71 -2.26
C GLU A 186 -42.44 -30.66 -1.47
N PRO A 187 -43.28 -30.17 -0.54
CA PRO A 187 -44.21 -31.01 0.18
C PRO A 187 -45.52 -31.17 -0.61
N THR A 188 -45.70 -32.31 -1.26
CA THR A 188 -47.00 -32.80 -1.73
C THR A 188 -47.64 -33.67 -0.64
N GLY A 189 -48.20 -33.02 0.39
CA GLY A 189 -48.92 -33.71 1.47
C GLY A 189 -49.77 -32.74 2.29
N ILE A 190 -51.10 -32.87 2.19
CA ILE A 190 -52.09 -31.87 2.60
C ILE A 190 -52.25 -31.71 4.14
N PHE A 191 -51.57 -32.50 4.98
CA PHE A 191 -51.54 -32.27 6.43
C PHE A 191 -50.19 -32.69 7.03
N ILE A 192 -49.17 -31.82 6.94
CA ILE A 192 -47.97 -31.97 7.76
C ILE A 192 -48.32 -31.50 9.17
N ASN A 193 -48.23 -32.42 10.14
CA ASN A 193 -48.43 -32.10 11.54
C ASN A 193 -47.25 -31.21 11.98
N GLN A 194 -47.47 -29.89 12.03
CA GLN A 194 -46.43 -28.88 12.28
C GLN A 194 -45.65 -29.16 13.58
N TYR A 195 -46.33 -29.69 14.60
CA TYR A 195 -45.71 -30.14 15.84
C TYR A 195 -44.69 -31.27 15.65
N LEU A 196 -44.99 -32.24 14.79
CA LEU A 196 -44.10 -33.39 14.55
C LEU A 196 -42.92 -33.01 13.64
N TYR A 197 -43.12 -32.05 12.73
CA TYR A 197 -42.04 -31.48 11.91
C TYR A 197 -41.00 -30.73 12.76
N HIS A 198 -41.43 -29.83 13.65
CA HIS A 198 -40.51 -29.18 14.62
C HIS A 198 -39.88 -30.16 15.62
N TYR A 199 -40.47 -31.35 15.82
CA TYR A 199 -39.94 -32.38 16.71
C TYR A 199 -38.84 -33.23 16.05
N CYS A 200 -38.89 -33.41 14.72
CA CYS A 200 -38.00 -34.30 13.97
C CYS A 200 -36.90 -33.58 13.19
N VAL A 201 -37.07 -32.29 12.87
CA VAL A 201 -36.14 -31.51 12.05
C VAL A 201 -35.63 -30.31 12.85
N VAL A 202 -34.31 -30.22 13.03
CA VAL A 202 -33.66 -29.05 13.65
C VAL A 202 -33.76 -27.88 12.68
N GLU A 203 -34.32 -26.75 13.12
CA GLU A 203 -34.42 -25.58 12.26
C GLU A 203 -33.04 -25.03 11.90
N PRO A 204 -32.87 -24.43 10.71
CA PRO A 204 -31.59 -23.85 10.31
C PRO A 204 -31.10 -22.81 11.31
N GLN A 205 -32.00 -22.06 11.94
CA GLN A 205 -31.66 -21.06 12.96
C GLN A 205 -31.07 -21.68 14.23
N GLU A 206 -31.62 -22.82 14.67
CA GLU A 206 -31.15 -23.54 15.85
C GLU A 206 -29.83 -24.28 15.57
N ALA A 207 -29.67 -24.84 14.37
CA ALA A 207 -28.42 -25.44 13.92
C ALA A 207 -27.27 -24.42 13.88
N ILE A 208 -27.54 -23.21 13.38
CA ILE A 208 -26.57 -22.11 13.36
C ILE A 208 -26.14 -21.73 14.80
N ALA A 209 -27.08 -21.68 15.75
CA ALA A 209 -26.77 -21.40 17.14
C ALA A 209 -25.85 -22.47 17.79
N ILE A 210 -26.02 -23.76 17.45
CA ILE A 210 -25.14 -24.85 17.90
C ILE A 210 -23.72 -24.65 17.35
N VAL A 211 -23.58 -24.36 16.05
CA VAL A 211 -22.28 -24.12 15.41
C VAL A 211 -21.57 -22.95 16.08
N PHE A 212 -22.27 -21.84 16.33
CA PHE A 212 -21.68 -20.71 17.06
C PHE A 212 -21.30 -21.05 18.49
N GLY A 213 -22.08 -21.87 19.20
CA GLY A 213 -21.71 -22.37 20.53
C GLY A 213 -20.38 -23.13 20.53
N VAL A 214 -20.17 -24.03 19.57
CA VAL A 214 -18.90 -24.78 19.42
C VAL A 214 -17.74 -23.85 19.06
N LEU A 215 -17.96 -22.88 18.16
CA LEU A 215 -16.94 -21.91 17.79
C LEU A 215 -16.53 -21.00 18.96
N VAL A 216 -17.46 -20.63 19.85
CA VAL A 216 -17.15 -19.90 21.09
C VAL A 216 -16.25 -20.74 22.02
N VAL A 217 -16.54 -22.04 22.17
CA VAL A 217 -15.69 -22.94 22.97
C VAL A 217 -14.28 -23.02 22.40
N ILE A 218 -14.13 -23.19 21.07
CA ILE A 218 -12.83 -23.20 20.40
C ILE A 218 -12.10 -21.86 20.60
N GLY A 219 -12.80 -20.74 20.45
CA GLY A 219 -12.26 -19.40 20.70
C GLY A 219 -11.73 -19.24 22.13
N LEU A 220 -12.48 -19.70 23.13
CA LEU A 220 -12.06 -19.66 24.53
C LEU A 220 -10.83 -20.54 24.81
N ILE A 221 -10.74 -21.71 24.19
CA ILE A 221 -9.54 -22.59 24.29
C ILE A 221 -8.32 -21.88 23.70
N ILE A 222 -8.44 -21.28 22.51
CA ILE A 222 -7.36 -20.51 21.88
C ILE A 222 -6.94 -19.35 22.78
N LEU A 223 -7.89 -18.62 23.38
CA LEU A 223 -7.62 -17.54 24.30
C LEU A 223 -6.82 -18.01 25.53
N VAL A 224 -7.16 -19.17 26.11
CA VAL A 224 -6.43 -19.78 27.23
C VAL A 224 -5.01 -20.17 26.83
N VAL A 225 -4.82 -20.77 25.66
CA VAL A 225 -3.48 -21.16 25.15
C VAL A 225 -2.58 -19.94 24.95
N PHE A 226 -3.08 -18.87 24.34
CA PHE A 226 -2.30 -17.64 24.15
C PHE A 226 -2.07 -16.89 25.46
N ALA A 227 -2.99 -16.93 26.41
CA ALA A 227 -2.77 -16.41 27.76
C ALA A 227 -1.66 -17.18 28.50
N ALA A 228 -1.64 -18.52 28.37
CA ALA A 228 -0.58 -19.37 28.92
C ALA A 228 0.77 -19.09 28.26
N LYS A 229 0.81 -18.96 26.93
CA LYS A 229 2.01 -18.61 26.16
C LYS A 229 2.57 -17.24 26.55
N THR A 230 1.70 -16.23 26.66
CA THR A 230 2.07 -14.87 27.09
C THR A 230 2.65 -14.89 28.50
N ARG A 231 2.02 -15.63 29.42
CA ARG A 231 2.51 -15.80 30.79
C ARG A 231 3.86 -16.54 30.85
N ALA A 232 4.05 -17.57 30.04
CA ALA A 232 5.32 -18.31 29.96
C ALA A 232 6.47 -17.42 29.45
N GLN A 233 6.21 -16.60 28.43
CA GLN A 233 7.18 -15.64 27.90
C GLN A 233 7.57 -14.59 28.94
N ILE A 234 6.60 -14.05 29.70
CA ILE A 234 6.87 -13.12 30.82
C ILE A 234 7.68 -13.81 31.94
N ARG A 235 7.48 -15.11 32.17
CA ARG A 235 8.24 -15.88 33.18
C ARG A 235 9.69 -16.15 32.74
N GLN A 236 9.93 -16.34 31.44
CA GLN A 236 11.25 -16.67 30.91
C GLN A 236 12.15 -15.44 30.70
N HIS A 237 11.60 -14.31 30.22
CA HIS A 237 12.40 -13.13 29.82
C HIS A 237 12.44 -12.01 30.87
N GLY A 238 11.74 -12.17 32.00
CA GLY A 238 11.68 -11.14 33.04
C GLY A 238 10.82 -9.94 32.63
N LYS A 239 10.40 -9.11 33.61
CA LYS A 239 9.54 -7.94 33.33
C LYS A 239 10.26 -6.82 32.57
N ALA A 240 11.58 -6.74 32.68
CA ALA A 240 12.39 -5.67 32.10
C ALA A 240 12.59 -5.81 30.57
N ASN A 241 12.54 -7.04 30.04
CA ASN A 241 12.86 -7.31 28.63
C ASN A 241 11.61 -7.42 27.74
N VAL A 242 10.44 -6.99 28.25
CA VAL A 242 9.16 -7.02 27.53
C VAL A 242 8.71 -5.60 27.23
N LEU A 243 8.78 -5.22 25.95
CA LEU A 243 8.35 -3.92 25.45
C LEU A 243 6.86 -3.96 25.11
N TRP A 244 6.06 -3.35 25.97
CA TRP A 244 4.61 -3.20 25.80
C TRP A 244 4.23 -2.00 24.92
N GLU A 245 5.16 -1.07 24.78
CA GLU A 245 5.05 0.14 23.97
C GLU A 245 6.26 0.19 23.05
N GLU A 246 6.06 0.82 21.89
CA GLU A 246 7.16 1.13 21.01
C GLU A 246 8.04 2.16 21.72
N VAL A 247 9.27 1.75 22.08
CA VAL A 247 10.26 2.67 22.64
C VAL A 247 10.67 3.59 21.52
N LYS A 248 10.15 4.82 21.52
CA LYS A 248 10.79 5.90 20.79
C LYS A 248 12.14 6.13 21.45
N LEU A 249 13.19 5.60 20.83
CA LEU A 249 14.56 5.78 21.30
C LEU A 249 14.88 7.27 21.29
N VAL A 250 14.84 7.90 22.46
CA VAL A 250 15.65 9.08 22.74
C VAL A 250 17.07 8.55 22.92
N GLY A 251 17.84 8.53 21.83
CA GLY A 251 19.23 8.13 21.83
C GLY A 251 20.09 9.24 22.42
N ASN A 252 20.76 8.96 23.54
CA ASN A 252 21.90 9.76 23.98
C ASN A 252 23.17 9.23 23.32
N GLY A 253 23.79 10.07 22.48
CA GLY A 253 25.24 10.14 22.34
C GLY A 253 25.91 9.34 21.22
N THR A 254 26.34 10.08 20.20
CA THR A 254 27.41 9.83 19.21
C THR A 254 27.07 9.04 17.93
N SER A 255 27.11 9.79 16.81
CA SER A 255 26.90 9.51 15.38
C SER A 255 25.50 9.10 14.89
N HIS A 256 24.84 9.77 13.94
CA HIS A 256 24.81 11.15 13.43
C HIS A 256 23.56 11.20 12.52
N ASP A 257 22.60 12.09 12.75
CA ASP A 257 21.67 12.52 11.69
C ASP A 257 21.27 13.99 11.91
N VAL A 258 21.28 14.76 10.84
CA VAL A 258 21.59 16.22 10.82
C VAL A 258 20.34 17.11 10.96
N GLY A 259 19.18 16.54 11.29
CA GLY A 259 17.89 17.25 11.28
C GLY A 259 17.48 18.02 12.53
N GLU A 260 18.10 17.76 13.70
CA GLU A 260 17.65 18.33 14.98
C GLU A 260 18.45 19.55 15.48
N TRP A 261 19.49 20.00 14.76
CA TRP A 261 20.31 21.14 15.18
C TRP A 261 19.70 22.52 14.83
N VAL A 262 18.81 22.61 13.83
CA VAL A 262 18.43 23.92 13.26
C VAL A 262 17.28 24.64 14.01
N ASN A 263 16.55 23.98 14.91
CA ASN A 263 15.40 24.59 15.61
C ASN A 263 15.62 24.98 17.07
N LYS A 264 16.87 25.03 17.55
CA LYS A 264 17.19 25.59 18.88
C LYS A 264 18.06 26.84 18.87
N VAL A 265 18.07 27.59 17.77
CA VAL A 265 18.69 28.92 17.74
C VAL A 265 17.81 29.92 16.98
N SER A 266 16.82 30.46 17.69
CA SER A 266 16.29 31.78 17.40
C SER A 266 15.90 32.44 18.71
N GLU A 267 16.90 33.01 19.37
CA GLU A 267 16.78 34.27 20.11
C GLU A 267 18.15 34.95 20.07
N MET A 268 18.21 36.08 19.38
CA MET A 268 19.41 36.90 19.13
C MET A 268 19.70 37.80 20.34
N PRO A 269 20.97 38.21 20.55
CA PRO A 269 21.19 39.65 20.58
C PRO A 269 22.37 40.14 19.73
N GLU A 270 22.26 41.43 19.48
CA GLU A 270 23.00 42.38 18.65
C GLU A 270 24.52 42.55 18.92
N VAL A 271 25.22 42.85 17.81
CA VAL A 271 26.24 43.92 17.62
C VAL A 271 27.56 43.86 18.43
N LEU A 272 28.71 43.86 17.71
CA LEU A 272 29.71 44.97 17.65
C LEU A 272 31.14 44.48 17.21
N VAL A 273 31.68 45.08 16.12
CA VAL A 273 33.10 45.47 15.83
C VAL A 273 34.18 44.36 15.66
N SER A 274 34.70 44.15 14.45
CA SER A 274 35.90 44.75 13.79
C SER A 274 37.25 44.18 14.26
N ASP A 275 38.03 43.61 13.34
CA ASP A 275 39.31 44.18 12.86
C ASP A 275 40.02 43.26 11.82
N TYR A 276 40.28 43.80 10.63
CA TYR A 276 41.43 43.50 9.73
C TYR A 276 42.61 44.41 10.19
N PRO A 277 43.84 44.41 9.62
CA PRO A 277 44.51 43.50 8.67
C PRO A 277 45.96 43.12 9.08
N ASP A 278 46.66 42.26 8.30
CA ASP A 278 47.86 42.66 7.54
C ASP A 278 48.61 41.52 6.81
N ASN A 279 48.72 41.72 5.49
CA ASN A 279 49.93 41.70 4.65
C ASN A 279 50.61 40.43 4.07
N ILE A 280 50.66 40.48 2.72
CA ILE A 280 51.82 40.30 1.79
C ILE A 280 52.37 38.86 1.69
N GLY A 281 52.27 38.15 0.57
CA GLY A 281 52.80 38.41 -0.79
C GLY A 281 53.63 37.18 -1.18
N GLY A 282 53.80 36.72 -2.42
CA GLY A 282 53.35 37.16 -3.73
C GLY A 282 53.55 35.99 -4.71
N SER A 283 53.15 36.21 -5.96
CA SER A 283 53.34 35.29 -7.09
C SER A 283 54.50 35.79 -7.95
N ARG A 284 55.34 34.89 -8.50
CA ARG A 284 55.83 34.88 -9.90
C ARG A 284 56.89 33.79 -10.20
N ASN A 285 56.57 32.97 -11.20
CA ASN A 285 57.35 32.48 -12.36
C ASN A 285 58.88 32.40 -12.31
N PHE A 286 59.46 31.24 -12.71
CA PHE A 286 60.41 31.16 -13.85
C PHE A 286 60.64 29.72 -14.34
N LEU A 287 60.91 29.59 -15.64
CA LEU A 287 61.15 28.38 -16.46
C LEU A 287 62.65 28.01 -16.54
N ASP A 288 62.89 26.70 -16.68
CA ASP A 288 63.88 25.95 -17.50
C ASP A 288 65.42 26.13 -17.45
N ASN A 289 66.04 24.95 -17.67
CA ASN A 289 67.37 24.60 -18.23
C ASN A 289 68.59 24.69 -17.27
N THR A 290 69.56 23.76 -17.23
CA THR A 290 70.10 22.81 -18.24
C THR A 290 71.13 21.83 -17.61
N SER A 291 71.16 20.57 -18.07
CA SER A 291 72.28 19.63 -18.34
C SER A 291 73.56 19.53 -17.46
N PHE A 292 73.95 18.30 -17.05
CA PHE A 292 75.10 17.50 -17.57
C PHE A 292 75.50 16.30 -16.64
N ASP A 293 75.71 15.14 -17.30
CA ASP A 293 76.79 14.13 -17.12
C ASP A 293 76.81 12.93 -16.10
N TYR A 294 77.02 11.75 -16.74
CA TYR A 294 77.67 10.45 -16.39
C TYR A 294 77.33 9.66 -15.10
N ALA A 295 76.84 8.42 -15.23
CA ALA A 295 77.67 7.19 -15.36
C ALA A 295 76.84 5.88 -15.30
N LYS A 296 77.27 4.88 -16.08
CA LYS A 296 76.74 3.50 -16.25
C LYS A 296 77.41 2.53 -15.25
N PRO A 297 76.86 1.31 -15.03
CA PRO A 297 77.67 0.11 -15.33
C PRO A 297 76.82 -0.99 -16.06
N PRO A 298 77.34 -2.18 -16.44
CA PRO A 298 77.68 -2.51 -17.84
C PRO A 298 76.85 -3.67 -18.45
N TYR A 299 77.16 -3.96 -19.73
CA TYR A 299 76.52 -4.87 -20.69
C TYR A 299 76.60 -6.40 -20.42
N THR A 300 75.64 -7.08 -21.04
CA THR A 300 75.26 -8.50 -21.29
C THR A 300 76.33 -9.56 -21.64
N PRO A 301 76.00 -10.87 -21.66
CA PRO A 301 75.58 -11.50 -22.94
C PRO A 301 74.44 -12.57 -22.91
N VAL A 302 73.50 -12.39 -23.84
CA VAL A 302 72.82 -13.34 -24.78
C VAL A 302 72.25 -14.71 -24.33
N GLY A 303 70.91 -14.82 -24.42
CA GLY A 303 70.17 -15.88 -25.15
C GLY A 303 69.14 -16.72 -24.37
N PRO A 304 68.02 -17.18 -24.96
CA PRO A 304 67.25 -16.67 -26.11
C PRO A 304 65.80 -16.27 -25.73
N GLU A 305 65.15 -15.57 -26.65
CA GLU A 305 63.71 -15.31 -26.67
C GLU A 305 62.89 -16.61 -26.58
N GLN A 306 61.90 -16.62 -25.68
CA GLN A 306 60.68 -17.40 -25.84
C GLN A 306 59.50 -16.51 -25.48
N ASP A 307 58.73 -16.16 -26.52
CA ASP A 307 57.39 -15.61 -26.41
C ASP A 307 56.49 -16.58 -25.62
N ALA A 308 56.00 -16.12 -24.47
CA ALA A 308 54.74 -16.56 -23.89
C ALA A 308 54.23 -15.45 -22.94
N PRO A 309 53.05 -14.87 -23.19
CA PRO A 309 52.37 -14.08 -22.16
C PRO A 309 51.96 -15.06 -21.06
N TYR A 310 52.58 -14.96 -19.88
CA TYR A 310 52.14 -15.68 -18.69
C TYR A 310 50.66 -15.37 -18.47
N GLU A 311 49.80 -16.35 -18.77
CA GLU A 311 48.47 -16.43 -18.22
C GLU A 311 48.62 -16.46 -16.70
N LEU A 312 47.91 -15.57 -16.00
CA LEU A 312 47.83 -15.61 -14.55
C LEU A 312 47.04 -16.86 -14.18
N ASP A 313 47.82 -17.88 -13.87
CA ASP A 313 47.48 -19.18 -13.29
C ASP A 313 46.50 -19.03 -12.12
N ASP A 314 45.66 -20.05 -11.94
CA ASP A 314 44.65 -20.14 -10.90
C ASP A 314 45.29 -19.83 -9.53
N THR A 315 45.01 -18.65 -8.98
CA THR A 315 45.58 -18.22 -7.70
C THR A 315 44.96 -19.05 -6.60
N ASP A 316 45.71 -20.06 -6.15
CA ASP A 316 45.37 -20.93 -5.03
C ASP A 316 45.46 -20.13 -3.73
N PHE A 317 44.38 -19.40 -3.42
CA PHE A 317 44.30 -18.54 -2.24
C PHE A 317 44.38 -19.32 -0.91
N ASP A 318 44.31 -20.65 -0.96
CA ASP A 318 44.39 -21.53 0.20
C ASP A 318 45.80 -21.55 0.83
N ASP A 319 46.86 -21.27 0.06
CA ASP A 319 48.24 -21.18 0.57
C ASP A 319 48.56 -19.81 1.20
N GLU A 320 47.99 -18.72 0.65
CA GLU A 320 48.20 -17.35 1.15
C GLU A 320 47.32 -17.04 2.37
N PHE A 321 46.13 -17.67 2.46
CA PHE A 321 45.17 -17.51 3.56
C PHE A 321 44.84 -18.87 4.22
N PRO A 322 45.75 -19.42 5.06
CA PRO A 322 45.50 -20.63 5.81
C PRO A 322 44.29 -20.50 6.75
N THR A 323 43.77 -21.63 7.22
CA THR A 323 42.63 -21.65 8.15
C THR A 323 42.97 -20.90 9.44
N ILE A 324 42.12 -19.95 9.83
CA ILE A 324 42.29 -19.10 11.03
C ILE A 324 42.28 -19.99 12.29
N LEU A 325 43.38 -20.02 13.03
CA LEU A 325 43.51 -20.78 14.28
C LEU A 325 43.57 -19.85 15.51
N THR A 326 43.98 -18.60 15.31
CA THR A 326 44.23 -17.63 16.39
C THR A 326 43.39 -16.36 16.21
N GLU A 327 43.00 -15.70 17.31
CA GLU A 327 42.23 -14.45 17.27
C GLU A 327 42.99 -13.30 16.58
N GLN A 328 44.32 -13.34 16.66
CA GLN A 328 45.22 -12.38 16.03
C GLN A 328 45.19 -12.50 14.49
N ASP A 329 45.16 -13.73 13.95
CA ASP A 329 45.01 -13.97 12.50
C ASP A 329 43.67 -13.44 11.98
N ARG A 330 42.60 -13.50 12.81
CA ARG A 330 41.29 -12.94 12.45
C ARG A 330 41.33 -11.43 12.30
N LEU A 331 42.03 -10.74 13.20
CA LEU A 331 42.20 -9.29 13.13
C LEU A 331 43.06 -8.90 11.92
N ASP A 332 44.05 -9.71 11.56
CA ASP A 332 44.90 -9.49 10.38
C ASP A 332 44.14 -9.71 9.07
N TYR A 333 43.28 -10.73 9.01
CA TYR A 333 42.44 -11.01 7.84
C TYR A 333 41.39 -9.92 7.67
N LYS A 334 40.84 -9.42 8.79
CA LYS A 334 39.91 -8.28 8.78
C LYS A 334 40.58 -7.00 8.27
N ARG A 335 41.77 -6.67 8.77
CA ARG A 335 42.54 -5.50 8.30
C ARG A 335 42.89 -5.60 6.82
N THR A 336 43.30 -6.78 6.37
CA THR A 336 43.62 -7.04 4.95
C THR A 336 42.37 -6.90 4.08
N PHE A 337 41.23 -7.43 4.52
CA PHE A 337 39.94 -7.29 3.83
C PHE A 337 39.50 -5.83 3.69
N GLU A 338 39.61 -5.04 4.76
CA GLU A 338 39.22 -3.62 4.76
C GLU A 338 40.10 -2.81 3.79
N LYS A 339 41.42 -3.07 3.79
CA LYS A 339 42.36 -2.42 2.86
C LYS A 339 42.07 -2.77 1.40
N ASP A 340 41.93 -4.07 1.10
CA ASP A 340 41.71 -4.55 -0.27
C ASP A 340 40.32 -4.14 -0.80
N LEU A 341 39.32 -4.00 0.08
CA LEU A 341 38.00 -3.48 -0.28
C LEU A 341 38.04 -2.00 -0.66
N LEU A 342 38.88 -1.20 0.00
CA LEU A 342 39.07 0.20 -0.33
C LEU A 342 39.74 0.33 -1.71
N GLU A 343 40.82 -0.41 -1.96
CA GLU A 343 41.50 -0.45 -3.27
C GLU A 343 40.53 -0.90 -4.40
N TYR A 344 39.69 -1.90 -4.13
CA TYR A 344 38.68 -2.35 -5.09
C TYR A 344 37.65 -1.25 -5.43
N LYS A 345 37.16 -0.51 -4.43
CA LYS A 345 36.18 0.57 -4.63
C LYS A 345 36.78 1.72 -5.45
N ASP A 346 38.01 2.10 -5.16
CA ASP A 346 38.71 3.17 -5.88
C ASP A 346 38.92 2.77 -7.35
N LEU A 347 39.46 1.57 -7.61
CA LEU A 347 39.62 1.05 -8.97
C LEU A 347 38.29 0.94 -9.73
N GLN A 348 37.23 0.52 -9.05
CA GLN A 348 35.91 0.39 -9.67
C GLN A 348 35.35 1.77 -10.05
N SER A 349 35.51 2.78 -9.19
CA SER A 349 35.06 4.15 -9.47
C SER A 349 35.74 4.75 -10.71
N GLU A 350 37.05 4.57 -10.84
CA GLU A 350 37.82 5.07 -12.00
C GLU A 350 37.40 4.38 -13.31
N LEU A 351 37.20 3.06 -13.28
CA LEU A 351 36.74 2.31 -14.45
C LEU A 351 35.33 2.73 -14.88
N ASP A 352 34.44 2.97 -13.89
CA ASP A 352 33.07 3.37 -14.13
C ASP A 352 32.96 4.82 -14.64
N ASP A 353 33.81 5.74 -14.18
CA ASP A 353 33.88 7.11 -14.69
C ASP A 353 34.28 7.18 -16.16
N ILE A 354 35.26 6.36 -16.58
CA ILE A 354 35.64 6.24 -17.99
C ILE A 354 34.46 5.71 -18.82
N ASN A 355 33.73 4.71 -18.33
CA ASN A 355 32.55 4.17 -19.02
C ASN A 355 31.40 5.18 -19.10
N ARG A 356 31.15 5.94 -18.02
CA ARG A 356 30.14 7.01 -17.98
C ARG A 356 30.44 8.12 -18.99
N ASN A 357 31.69 8.58 -19.05
CA ASN A 357 32.11 9.61 -19.99
C ASN A 357 32.01 9.14 -21.44
N LEU A 358 32.36 7.88 -21.71
CA LEU A 358 32.24 7.31 -23.06
C LEU A 358 30.77 7.22 -23.50
N SER A 359 29.85 6.83 -22.61
CA SER A 359 28.40 6.84 -22.90
C SER A 359 27.84 8.26 -23.09
N LYS A 360 28.36 9.24 -22.36
CA LYS A 360 27.96 10.66 -22.51
C LYS A 360 28.37 11.20 -23.88
N LEU A 361 29.61 10.96 -24.29
CA LEU A 361 30.12 11.37 -25.61
C LEU A 361 29.39 10.66 -26.76
N ASP A 362 29.07 9.38 -26.61
CA ASP A 362 28.27 8.62 -27.59
C ASP A 362 26.89 9.27 -27.83
N LYS A 363 26.21 9.68 -26.75
CA LYS A 363 24.93 10.40 -26.82
C LYS A 363 25.07 11.78 -27.45
N GLN A 364 26.18 12.49 -27.17
CA GLN A 364 26.45 13.80 -27.78
C GLN A 364 26.71 13.65 -29.28
N LEU A 365 27.46 12.62 -29.70
CA LEU A 365 27.72 12.31 -31.10
C LEU A 365 26.40 12.12 -31.89
N ASN A 366 25.48 11.34 -31.32
CA ASN A 366 24.16 11.07 -31.92
C ASN A 366 23.26 12.32 -32.01
N SER A 367 23.56 13.38 -31.27
CA SER A 367 22.76 14.62 -31.24
C SER A 367 23.29 15.73 -32.15
N LEU A 368 24.54 15.62 -32.60
CA LEU A 368 25.22 16.64 -33.40
C LEU A 368 25.15 16.29 -34.90
N HIS A 369 25.12 17.31 -35.76
CA HIS A 369 25.12 17.09 -37.21
C HIS A 369 26.47 16.56 -37.69
N GLU A 370 26.45 15.47 -38.46
CA GLU A 370 27.65 14.82 -39.02
C GLU A 370 28.47 15.85 -39.82
N GLY A 371 29.75 15.98 -39.48
CA GLY A 371 30.69 16.90 -40.13
C GLY A 371 30.73 18.33 -39.58
N SER A 372 29.95 18.67 -38.55
CA SER A 372 30.13 19.93 -37.84
C SER A 372 31.47 19.96 -37.05
N PRO A 373 32.10 21.13 -36.82
CA PRO A 373 33.34 21.22 -36.05
C PRO A 373 33.22 20.59 -34.65
N GLN A 374 32.08 20.82 -33.99
CA GLN A 374 31.78 20.25 -32.68
C GLN A 374 31.58 18.72 -32.71
N TYR A 375 31.11 18.17 -33.83
CA TYR A 375 31.02 16.71 -34.03
C TYR A 375 32.41 16.08 -34.19
N LEU A 376 33.32 16.75 -34.89
CA LEU A 376 34.70 16.28 -35.05
C LEU A 376 35.46 16.31 -33.71
N ASP A 377 35.34 17.39 -32.95
CA ASP A 377 35.97 17.52 -31.62
C ASP A 377 35.46 16.43 -30.64
N THR A 378 34.14 16.20 -30.62
CA THR A 378 33.53 15.16 -29.76
C THR A 378 33.86 13.75 -30.21
N LEU A 379 34.01 13.53 -31.53
CA LEU A 379 34.45 12.25 -32.09
C LEU A 379 35.91 11.93 -31.75
N ASP A 380 36.79 12.93 -31.77
CA ASP A 380 38.19 12.78 -31.36
C ASP A 380 38.31 12.45 -29.86
N GLU A 381 37.54 13.12 -29.00
CA GLU A 381 37.48 12.80 -27.57
C GLU A 381 36.94 11.38 -27.31
N TYR A 382 35.90 10.96 -28.05
CA TYR A 382 35.34 9.61 -27.96
C TYR A 382 36.38 8.56 -28.36
N ASN A 383 37.07 8.77 -29.49
CA ASN A 383 38.11 7.87 -29.96
C ASN A 383 39.31 7.82 -29.00
N HIS A 384 39.67 8.95 -28.39
CA HIS A 384 40.71 9.00 -27.36
C HIS A 384 40.34 8.16 -26.13
N LEU A 385 39.14 8.31 -25.57
CA LEU A 385 38.69 7.50 -24.43
C LEU A 385 38.50 6.01 -24.78
N ARG A 386 38.08 5.72 -26.01
CA ARG A 386 38.02 4.34 -26.51
C ARG A 386 39.40 3.70 -26.61
N ASN A 387 40.41 4.45 -27.04
CA ASN A 387 41.79 4.00 -27.09
C ASN A 387 42.40 3.86 -25.68
N LEU A 388 42.02 4.72 -24.73
CA LEU A 388 42.38 4.56 -23.31
C LEU A 388 41.85 3.24 -22.72
N LYS A 389 40.65 2.79 -23.08
CA LYS A 389 40.15 1.45 -22.65
C LYS A 389 40.95 0.28 -23.25
N LYS A 390 41.59 0.50 -24.40
CA LYS A 390 42.49 -0.49 -25.03
C LYS A 390 43.91 -0.41 -24.48
N SER A 391 44.25 0.64 -23.72
CA SER A 391 45.58 0.80 -23.14
C SER A 391 45.91 -0.34 -22.17
N SER A 392 47.20 -0.70 -22.10
CA SER A 392 47.72 -1.70 -21.16
C SER A 392 47.39 -1.34 -19.71
N ASN A 393 47.42 -0.06 -19.35
CA ASN A 393 47.10 0.43 -18.01
C ASN A 393 45.65 0.17 -17.60
N TYR A 394 44.68 0.44 -18.48
CA TYR A 394 43.26 0.14 -18.20
C TYR A 394 43.04 -1.37 -18.06
N GLN A 395 43.67 -2.17 -18.91
CA GLN A 395 43.57 -3.63 -18.83
C GLN A 395 44.20 -4.17 -17.54
N LEU A 396 45.32 -3.59 -17.08
CA LEU A 396 45.95 -3.95 -15.81
C LEU A 396 45.04 -3.62 -14.61
N LYS A 397 44.43 -2.43 -14.58
CA LYS A 397 43.46 -2.03 -13.55
C LYS A 397 42.22 -2.94 -13.54
N LYS A 398 41.70 -3.30 -14.73
CA LYS A 398 40.59 -4.26 -14.86
C LYS A 398 40.95 -5.65 -14.34
N LYS A 399 42.16 -6.15 -14.67
CA LYS A 399 42.68 -7.43 -14.15
C LYS A 399 42.83 -7.38 -12.62
N ARG A 400 43.36 -6.28 -12.08
CA ARG A 400 43.52 -6.05 -10.63
C ARG A 400 42.17 -6.03 -9.90
N SER A 401 41.16 -5.36 -10.45
CA SER A 401 39.79 -5.35 -9.92
C SER A 401 39.20 -6.78 -9.89
N LYS A 402 39.40 -7.58 -10.95
CA LYS A 402 38.97 -8.99 -10.99
C LYS A 402 39.67 -9.83 -9.91
N TYR A 403 40.98 -9.65 -9.73
CA TYR A 403 41.76 -10.34 -8.70
C TYR A 403 41.29 -9.98 -7.28
N LEU A 404 41.14 -8.68 -6.98
CA LEU A 404 40.67 -8.22 -5.66
C LEU A 404 39.27 -8.74 -5.34
N LYS A 405 38.36 -8.79 -6.32
CA LYS A 405 37.03 -9.37 -6.15
C LYS A 405 37.08 -10.86 -5.76
N ALA A 406 37.95 -11.63 -6.42
CA ALA A 406 38.15 -13.05 -6.08
C ALA A 406 38.77 -13.23 -4.69
N LYS A 407 39.80 -12.43 -4.36
CA LYS A 407 40.47 -12.44 -3.07
C LYS A 407 39.53 -12.09 -1.90
N LEU A 408 38.73 -11.02 -2.05
CA LEU A 408 37.75 -10.61 -1.05
C LEU A 408 36.68 -11.70 -0.81
N ALA A 409 36.23 -12.37 -1.86
CA ALA A 409 35.29 -13.49 -1.74
C ALA A 409 35.91 -14.68 -0.98
N HIS A 410 37.18 -14.99 -1.22
CA HIS A 410 37.90 -16.04 -0.52
C HIS A 410 38.11 -15.74 0.97
N ILE A 411 38.59 -14.53 1.31
CA ILE A 411 38.78 -14.09 2.71
C ILE A 411 37.43 -14.11 3.46
N LYS A 412 36.35 -13.68 2.81
CA LYS A 412 34.99 -13.74 3.40
C LYS A 412 34.60 -15.18 3.72
N LYS A 413 34.90 -16.15 2.83
CA LYS A 413 34.62 -17.57 3.03
C LYS A 413 35.45 -18.22 4.15
N LYS A 414 36.66 -17.73 4.44
CA LYS A 414 37.51 -18.21 5.55
C LYS A 414 37.06 -17.63 6.91
N CYS A 415 36.47 -16.43 6.93
CA CYS A 415 35.97 -15.78 8.14
C CYS A 415 34.56 -16.26 8.59
N THR A 416 33.77 -16.87 7.70
CA THR A 416 32.40 -17.34 8.00
C THR A 416 32.29 -18.59 8.90
N PRO A 417 33.14 -19.64 8.82
CA PRO A 417 32.94 -20.88 9.56
C PRO A 417 33.24 -20.75 11.07
N LEU A 418 34.07 -19.79 11.48
CA LEU A 418 34.55 -19.65 12.86
C LEU A 418 33.69 -18.72 13.73
N GLN A 419 32.66 -18.06 13.19
CA GLN A 419 31.63 -17.43 14.01
C GLN A 419 30.71 -18.47 14.70
N ASN A 420 30.77 -19.74 14.28
CA ASN A 420 29.95 -20.83 14.82
C ASN A 420 30.70 -21.75 15.81
N SER A 421 32.01 -21.60 16.03
CA SER A 421 32.81 -22.54 16.86
C SER A 421 33.05 -22.09 18.31
N GLU A 422 32.61 -20.90 18.75
CA GLU A 422 32.67 -20.50 20.17
C GLU A 422 31.58 -21.13 21.06
N ARG A 423 30.84 -22.11 20.55
CA ARG A 423 29.92 -22.93 21.34
C ARG A 423 30.21 -24.41 21.14
N TYR A 424 31.29 -24.92 21.72
CA TYR A 424 31.28 -26.28 22.29
C TYR A 424 32.52 -26.54 23.17
N VAL A 425 32.31 -26.77 24.47
CA VAL A 425 33.19 -27.61 25.30
C VAL A 425 32.31 -28.72 25.91
N PRO A 426 32.76 -29.99 25.90
CA PRO A 426 31.91 -31.18 26.06
C PRO A 426 31.92 -31.75 27.48
N HIS A 427 30.94 -32.60 27.83
CA HIS A 427 31.12 -33.86 28.62
C HIS A 427 29.78 -34.63 28.84
N PRO A 428 29.78 -35.95 29.23
CA PRO A 428 29.56 -37.00 28.23
C PRO A 428 28.51 -38.09 28.62
N LEU A 429 28.24 -38.98 27.65
CA LEU A 429 27.71 -40.37 27.74
C LEU A 429 26.28 -40.61 28.28
N LEU A 430 25.40 -41.18 27.43
CA LEU A 430 25.08 -42.62 27.41
C LEU A 430 24.01 -43.00 26.36
N LEU A 431 24.34 -44.05 25.60
CA LEU A 431 23.50 -45.14 25.05
C LEU A 431 22.40 -44.89 23.99
N SER A 432 22.77 -45.32 22.78
CA SER A 432 22.04 -46.22 21.87
C SER A 432 20.86 -45.67 21.04
N GLY A 433 20.91 -45.93 19.73
CA GLY A 433 19.69 -46.02 18.91
C GLY A 433 19.74 -45.37 17.52
N ARG A 434 20.35 -46.08 16.56
CA ARG A 434 19.90 -46.28 15.17
C ARG A 434 19.45 -45.06 14.31
N ARG A 435 20.24 -44.84 13.24
CA ARG A 435 19.98 -44.04 12.02
C ARG A 435 18.55 -44.14 11.45
N LYS A 436 18.03 -42.99 11.00
CA LYS A 436 17.38 -42.82 9.68
C LYS A 436 17.58 -41.39 9.19
N ARG A 437 18.07 -41.25 7.95
CA ARG A 437 18.18 -39.99 7.19
C ARG A 437 16.78 -39.47 6.85
N MET A 438 16.59 -38.16 6.94
CA MET A 438 15.55 -37.40 6.27
C MET A 438 16.18 -36.07 5.82
N ASP A 439 15.79 -35.64 4.64
CA ASP A 439 16.53 -34.82 3.70
C ASP A 439 16.87 -33.39 4.18
N GLU A 440 17.97 -32.87 3.62
CA GLU A 440 18.53 -31.53 3.83
C GLU A 440 17.56 -30.44 3.33
N GLU A 441 17.05 -29.63 4.26
CA GLU A 441 16.43 -28.33 3.97
C GLU A 441 17.57 -27.27 3.92
N PRO A 442 17.70 -26.45 2.86
CA PRO A 442 18.84 -25.54 2.74
C PRO A 442 18.78 -24.46 3.83
N GLU A 443 19.83 -24.42 4.64
CA GLU A 443 19.99 -23.49 5.75
C GLU A 443 19.94 -22.02 5.29
N ARG A 444 19.17 -21.25 6.06
CA ARG A 444 18.75 -19.89 5.76
C ARG A 444 19.90 -18.90 5.95
N THR A 445 20.51 -18.46 4.85
CA THR A 445 21.47 -17.34 4.78
C THR A 445 20.89 -16.08 5.45
N LYS A 446 21.73 -15.33 6.19
CA LYS A 446 21.33 -14.12 6.93
C LYS A 446 20.61 -13.11 6.00
N ARG A 447 19.43 -12.66 6.44
CA ARG A 447 18.33 -12.08 5.65
C ARG A 447 18.58 -10.76 4.90
N TRP A 448 19.75 -10.15 5.03
CA TRP A 448 20.06 -8.85 4.40
C TRP A 448 21.12 -8.96 3.28
N GLU A 449 22.05 -9.91 3.36
CA GLU A 449 22.99 -10.18 2.25
C GLU A 449 22.30 -10.92 1.10
N GLY A 450 21.32 -11.78 1.38
CA GLY A 450 20.44 -12.36 0.36
C GLY A 450 19.33 -11.42 -0.12
N GLY A 451 19.17 -10.23 0.47
CA GLY A 451 18.10 -9.30 0.09
C GLY A 451 18.45 -8.51 -1.17
N TYR A 452 19.69 -8.04 -1.26
CA TYR A 452 20.16 -7.23 -2.39
C TYR A 452 20.44 -8.08 -3.63
N GLU A 453 21.00 -9.28 -3.47
CA GLU A 453 21.19 -10.25 -4.56
C GLU A 453 19.84 -10.81 -5.08
N ARG A 454 18.85 -11.06 -4.20
CA ARG A 454 17.55 -11.59 -4.64
C ARG A 454 16.66 -10.59 -5.38
N THR A 455 16.75 -9.29 -5.12
CA THR A 455 15.93 -8.31 -5.87
C THR A 455 16.24 -8.32 -7.36
N TRP A 456 17.50 -8.58 -7.74
CA TRP A 456 17.92 -8.73 -9.13
C TRP A 456 17.70 -10.16 -9.66
N GLU A 457 17.70 -11.19 -8.81
CA GLU A 457 17.35 -12.57 -9.22
C GLU A 457 15.84 -12.80 -9.43
N VAL A 458 14.97 -12.01 -8.79
CA VAL A 458 13.51 -12.03 -9.02
C VAL A 458 13.15 -11.41 -10.38
N LEU A 459 13.95 -10.46 -10.84
CA LEU A 459 13.90 -9.90 -12.19
C LEU A 459 14.53 -10.92 -13.17
N LYS A 460 13.75 -11.93 -13.57
CA LYS A 460 14.16 -12.85 -14.64
C LYS A 460 14.17 -12.10 -15.97
N GLU A 461 15.34 -11.99 -16.56
CA GLU A 461 15.48 -11.67 -17.98
C GLU A 461 14.81 -12.77 -18.81
N ASP A 462 14.06 -12.37 -19.83
CA ASP A 462 13.53 -13.31 -20.84
C ASP A 462 14.67 -13.92 -21.68
N GLU A 463 14.36 -14.90 -22.53
CA GLU A 463 15.35 -15.59 -23.40
C GLU A 463 16.10 -14.63 -24.36
N SER A 464 15.66 -13.36 -24.42
CA SER A 464 16.24 -12.26 -25.18
C SER A 464 17.01 -11.22 -24.34
N GLY A 465 17.15 -11.42 -23.02
CA GLY A 465 17.91 -10.51 -22.14
C GLY A 465 17.18 -9.23 -21.75
N SER A 466 15.85 -9.18 -21.85
CA SER A 466 15.02 -8.00 -21.59
C SER A 466 14.20 -8.17 -20.31
N LEU A 467 14.12 -7.11 -19.49
CA LEU A 467 13.41 -7.07 -18.21
C LEU A 467 11.93 -6.61 -18.33
N LYS A 468 11.46 -6.33 -19.55
CA LYS A 468 10.15 -5.69 -19.79
C LYS A 468 8.94 -6.56 -19.40
N ALA A 469 9.03 -7.87 -19.64
CA ALA A 469 7.91 -8.80 -19.43
C ALA A 469 7.44 -8.86 -17.96
N SER A 470 8.36 -8.82 -16.98
CA SER A 470 7.99 -8.91 -15.56
C SER A 470 7.26 -7.67 -15.04
N VAL A 471 7.53 -6.49 -15.61
CA VAL A 471 6.84 -5.24 -15.23
C VAL A 471 5.46 -5.19 -15.84
N GLU A 472 5.31 -5.65 -17.09
CA GLU A 472 4.02 -5.77 -17.77
C GLU A 472 3.08 -6.74 -17.04
N ASP A 473 3.59 -7.85 -16.50
CA ASP A 473 2.81 -8.79 -15.69
C ASP A 473 2.28 -8.16 -14.38
N ILE A 474 3.11 -7.38 -13.67
CA ILE A 474 2.70 -6.67 -12.44
C ILE A 474 1.65 -5.61 -12.76
N LEU A 475 1.85 -4.89 -13.86
CA LEU A 475 0.91 -3.89 -14.36
C LEU A 475 -0.43 -4.54 -14.72
N PHE A 476 -0.38 -5.66 -15.43
CA PHE A 476 -1.55 -6.44 -15.83
C PHE A 476 -2.35 -6.94 -14.62
N GLN A 477 -1.67 -7.51 -13.62
CA GLN A 477 -2.31 -7.92 -12.37
C GLN A 477 -2.97 -6.75 -11.62
N THR A 478 -2.33 -5.57 -11.64
CA THR A 478 -2.88 -4.36 -11.01
C THR A 478 -4.11 -3.85 -11.76
N LYS A 479 -4.08 -3.85 -13.10
CA LYS A 479 -5.24 -3.53 -13.94
C LYS A 479 -6.40 -4.48 -13.66
N ARG A 480 -6.16 -5.80 -13.62
CA ARG A 480 -7.19 -6.80 -13.30
C ARG A 480 -7.77 -6.61 -11.90
N LYS A 481 -6.94 -6.38 -10.88
CA LYS A 481 -7.42 -6.08 -9.52
C LYS A 481 -8.42 -4.93 -9.49
N ARG A 482 -8.23 -3.89 -10.31
CA ARG A 482 -9.19 -2.77 -10.40
C ARG A 482 -10.51 -3.17 -11.04
N VAL A 483 -10.49 -4.00 -12.08
CA VAL A 483 -11.72 -4.55 -12.66
C VAL A 483 -12.47 -5.30 -11.55
N PHE A 484 -11.78 -6.18 -10.80
CA PHE A 484 -12.32 -6.88 -9.62
C PHE A 484 -12.82 -5.96 -8.49
N GLU A 485 -12.13 -4.86 -8.19
CA GLU A 485 -12.54 -3.91 -7.14
C GLU A 485 -13.69 -2.98 -7.57
N SER A 486 -13.87 -2.77 -8.87
CA SER A 486 -14.94 -1.92 -9.42
C SER A 486 -16.33 -2.59 -9.45
N HIS A 487 -16.46 -3.81 -8.93
CA HIS A 487 -17.72 -4.55 -8.92
C HIS A 487 -18.70 -3.96 -7.92
N GLY A 488 -19.77 -3.38 -8.47
CA GLY A 488 -20.95 -3.00 -7.73
C GLY A 488 -21.88 -2.20 -8.63
N GLN A 489 -23.11 -2.68 -8.80
CA GLN A 489 -24.18 -1.91 -9.44
C GLN A 489 -24.63 -0.80 -8.47
N ILE A 490 -23.80 0.24 -8.38
CA ILE A 490 -23.94 1.34 -7.44
C ILE A 490 -24.29 2.61 -8.19
N ARG A 491 -25.01 3.51 -7.52
CA ARG A 491 -25.35 4.81 -8.11
C ARG A 491 -24.06 5.60 -8.36
N LEU A 492 -23.90 6.14 -9.56
CA LEU A 492 -22.74 6.94 -9.96
C LEU A 492 -23.12 8.42 -10.10
N GLY A 493 -22.19 9.31 -9.78
CA GLY A 493 -22.34 10.74 -10.05
C GLY A 493 -21.99 11.05 -11.51
N MET A 494 -22.95 10.94 -12.43
CA MET A 494 -22.66 11.13 -13.87
C MET A 494 -22.42 12.59 -14.28
N MET A 495 -23.11 13.53 -13.64
CA MET A 495 -22.90 14.97 -13.86
C MET A 495 -21.91 15.50 -12.85
N ARG A 496 -20.67 15.72 -13.31
CA ARG A 496 -19.55 16.04 -12.43
C ARG A 496 -19.06 17.46 -12.67
N HIS A 497 -18.92 18.20 -11.58
CA HIS A 497 -18.22 19.48 -11.57
C HIS A 497 -16.94 19.31 -10.77
N MET A 498 -15.82 19.19 -11.49
CA MET A 498 -14.51 18.95 -10.92
C MET A 498 -13.65 20.21 -10.98
N TYR A 499 -13.06 20.58 -9.85
CA TYR A 499 -11.94 21.52 -9.82
C TYR A 499 -10.61 20.77 -9.69
N VAL A 500 -9.69 21.02 -10.61
CA VAL A 500 -8.31 20.53 -10.53
C VAL A 500 -7.45 21.64 -9.94
N VAL A 501 -6.82 21.36 -8.80
CA VAL A 501 -5.87 22.27 -8.15
C VAL A 501 -4.46 21.75 -8.40
N ILE A 502 -3.64 22.52 -9.09
CA ILE A 502 -2.26 22.19 -9.42
C ILE A 502 -1.33 23.03 -8.55
N ASP A 503 -0.47 22.36 -7.80
CA ASP A 503 0.60 23.03 -7.07
C ASP A 503 1.67 23.58 -8.05
N SER A 504 2.04 24.85 -7.91
CA SER A 504 3.09 25.53 -8.70
C SER A 504 4.05 26.25 -7.76
N SER A 505 4.36 25.59 -6.63
CA SER A 505 5.37 25.98 -5.66
C SER A 505 6.79 25.54 -6.06
N ARG A 506 7.79 25.99 -5.30
CA ARG A 506 9.22 25.69 -5.54
C ARG A 506 9.53 24.20 -5.68
N THR A 507 8.79 23.31 -5.03
CA THR A 507 9.05 21.85 -5.09
C THR A 507 8.65 21.24 -6.43
N MET A 508 8.01 22.00 -7.32
CA MET A 508 7.70 21.55 -8.68
C MET A 508 8.86 21.71 -9.66
N GLU A 509 9.93 22.39 -9.27
CA GLU A 509 11.17 22.52 -10.05
C GLU A 509 12.07 21.28 -9.90
N ASP A 510 11.83 20.45 -8.88
CA ASP A 510 12.56 19.21 -8.65
C ASP A 510 12.45 18.26 -9.87
N GLN A 511 13.53 17.51 -10.11
CA GLN A 511 13.69 16.64 -11.29
C GLN A 511 13.37 15.16 -11.01
N ASP A 512 12.55 14.87 -10.01
CA ASP A 512 12.09 13.51 -9.72
C ASP A 512 11.35 12.89 -10.93
N LEU A 513 10.56 13.72 -11.62
CA LEU A 513 9.91 13.40 -12.89
C LEU A 513 10.56 14.23 -14.00
N LYS A 514 10.82 13.62 -15.16
CA LYS A 514 11.54 14.26 -16.26
C LYS A 514 10.58 15.05 -17.18
N PRO A 515 10.94 16.26 -17.64
CA PRO A 515 12.14 17.04 -17.29
C PRO A 515 12.05 17.77 -15.93
N SER A 516 10.86 18.18 -15.51
CA SER A 516 10.55 18.68 -14.17
C SER A 516 9.20 18.15 -13.73
N ARG A 517 8.92 18.14 -12.41
CA ARG A 517 7.60 17.72 -11.90
C ARG A 517 6.47 18.53 -12.54
N LEU A 518 6.59 19.86 -12.66
CA LEU A 518 5.55 20.68 -13.30
C LEU A 518 5.30 20.25 -14.75
N ALA A 519 6.36 20.12 -15.56
CA ALA A 519 6.23 19.82 -16.97
C ALA A 519 5.60 18.43 -17.20
N CYS A 520 6.00 17.44 -16.39
CA CYS A 520 5.42 16.10 -16.42
C CYS A 520 3.93 16.14 -16.05
N ILE A 521 3.57 16.81 -14.95
CA ILE A 521 2.18 16.93 -14.48
C ILE A 521 1.32 17.65 -15.52
N LEU A 522 1.76 18.79 -16.06
CA LEU A 522 0.97 19.55 -17.05
C LEU A 522 0.74 18.75 -18.33
N LYS A 523 1.74 17.98 -18.78
CA LYS A 523 1.59 17.08 -19.93
C LYS A 523 0.60 15.95 -19.67
N LEU A 524 0.66 15.33 -18.48
CA LEU A 524 -0.33 14.31 -18.09
C LEU A 524 -1.71 14.92 -17.84
N MET A 525 -1.80 16.18 -17.43
CA MET A 525 -3.06 16.91 -17.28
C MET A 525 -3.72 17.22 -18.62
N GLU A 526 -2.93 17.52 -19.66
CA GLU A 526 -3.46 17.66 -21.02
C GLU A 526 -4.16 16.35 -21.46
N TYR A 527 -3.47 15.22 -21.29
CA TYR A 527 -4.05 13.90 -21.58
C TYR A 527 -5.28 13.60 -20.71
N PHE A 528 -5.21 13.86 -19.42
CA PHE A 528 -6.33 13.66 -18.49
C PHE A 528 -7.57 14.48 -18.88
N VAL A 529 -7.40 15.74 -19.29
CA VAL A 529 -8.52 16.59 -19.72
C VAL A 529 -9.18 16.01 -20.97
N GLU A 530 -8.42 15.58 -21.96
CA GLU A 530 -8.94 14.96 -23.18
C GLU A 530 -9.70 13.66 -22.86
N GLU A 531 -9.08 12.74 -22.10
CA GLU A 531 -9.68 11.47 -21.70
C GLU A 531 -10.92 11.68 -20.81
N TYR A 532 -10.89 12.66 -19.90
CA TYR A 532 -12.00 12.98 -19.03
C TYR A 532 -13.24 13.44 -19.81
N PHE A 533 -13.07 14.34 -20.79
CA PHE A 533 -14.18 14.82 -21.61
C PHE A 533 -14.67 13.80 -22.64
N ASP A 534 -13.81 12.86 -23.06
CA ASP A 534 -14.24 11.76 -23.93
C ASP A 534 -15.19 10.80 -23.19
N GLN A 535 -14.82 10.40 -21.97
CA GLN A 535 -15.60 9.48 -21.12
C GLN A 535 -16.78 10.16 -20.41
N ASN A 536 -16.62 11.42 -20.00
CA ASN A 536 -17.60 12.20 -19.24
C ASN A 536 -17.97 13.52 -19.96
N PRO A 537 -18.62 13.47 -21.13
CA PRO A 537 -18.87 14.67 -21.95
C PRO A 537 -19.75 15.71 -21.25
N ILE A 538 -20.71 15.30 -20.43
CA ILE A 538 -21.62 16.24 -19.73
C ILE A 538 -21.01 16.90 -18.49
N SER A 539 -19.78 16.53 -18.13
CA SER A 539 -19.09 17.06 -16.97
C SER A 539 -18.38 18.38 -17.29
N GLN A 540 -17.95 19.10 -16.25
CA GLN A 540 -17.19 20.35 -16.40
C GLN A 540 -15.93 20.29 -15.53
N ILE A 541 -14.84 20.88 -16.04
CA ILE A 541 -13.57 21.03 -15.32
C ILE A 541 -13.28 22.51 -15.12
N GLY A 542 -12.73 22.87 -13.97
CA GLY A 542 -12.07 24.15 -13.75
C GLY A 542 -10.66 23.92 -13.21
N ILE A 543 -9.69 24.73 -13.65
CA ILE A 543 -8.28 24.56 -13.23
C ILE A 543 -7.85 25.76 -12.39
N ILE A 544 -7.32 25.47 -11.20
CA ILE A 544 -6.74 26.42 -10.26
C ILE A 544 -5.26 26.07 -10.09
N THR A 545 -4.39 27.05 -10.11
CA THR A 545 -2.99 26.90 -9.70
C THR A 545 -2.79 27.53 -8.32
N THR A 546 -1.91 26.94 -7.51
CA THR A 546 -1.44 27.59 -6.29
C THR A 546 0.03 27.94 -6.40
N LYS A 547 0.31 29.24 -6.26
CA LYS A 547 1.64 29.83 -6.36
C LYS A 547 1.74 30.96 -5.35
N ASN A 548 2.90 31.13 -4.74
CA ASN A 548 3.20 32.23 -3.82
C ASN A 548 2.13 32.48 -2.73
N LYS A 549 1.68 31.41 -2.06
CA LYS A 549 0.69 31.41 -0.96
C LYS A 549 -0.71 31.89 -1.39
N ARG A 550 -0.96 31.99 -2.69
CA ARG A 550 -2.24 32.39 -3.28
C ARG A 550 -2.78 31.27 -4.17
N ALA A 551 -4.07 31.38 -4.48
CA ALA A 551 -4.73 30.53 -5.45
C ALA A 551 -5.19 31.41 -6.62
N GLU A 552 -4.81 31.02 -7.83
CA GLU A 552 -5.14 31.72 -9.06
C GLU A 552 -5.95 30.79 -9.95
N LYS A 553 -7.06 31.31 -10.49
CA LYS A 553 -7.91 30.55 -11.39
C LYS A 553 -7.32 30.61 -12.80
N LEU A 554 -6.79 29.49 -13.30
CA LEU A 554 -6.31 29.40 -14.68
C LEU A 554 -7.46 29.32 -15.68
N THR A 555 -8.47 28.52 -15.35
CA THR A 555 -9.68 28.40 -16.18
C THR A 555 -10.94 28.33 -15.33
N ASP A 556 -11.99 29.00 -15.82
CA ASP A 556 -13.33 28.85 -15.30
C ASP A 556 -13.87 27.43 -15.48
N LEU A 557 -14.87 27.08 -14.67
CA LEU A 557 -15.58 25.81 -14.81
C LEU A 557 -16.26 25.80 -16.18
N ALA A 558 -15.78 24.95 -17.08
CA ALA A 558 -16.24 24.88 -18.45
C ALA A 558 -16.23 23.44 -18.97
N GLY A 559 -16.97 23.20 -20.06
CA GLY A 559 -17.06 21.91 -20.73
C GLY A 559 -16.19 21.80 -21.99
N ASN A 560 -15.37 22.81 -22.32
CA ASN A 560 -14.60 22.83 -23.56
C ASN A 560 -13.13 22.42 -23.30
N PRO A 561 -12.68 21.25 -23.80
CA PRO A 561 -11.31 20.77 -23.57
C PRO A 561 -10.25 21.73 -24.15
N LYS A 562 -10.51 22.35 -25.30
CA LYS A 562 -9.53 23.22 -25.99
C LYS A 562 -9.08 24.39 -25.14
N LYS A 563 -10.02 24.99 -24.39
CA LYS A 563 -9.73 26.12 -23.48
C LYS A 563 -8.81 25.69 -22.33
N HIS A 564 -9.04 24.51 -21.77
CA HIS A 564 -8.22 23.97 -20.69
C HIS A 564 -6.83 23.56 -21.18
N VAL A 565 -6.74 22.88 -22.32
CA VAL A 565 -5.46 22.48 -22.92
C VAL A 565 -4.61 23.70 -23.29
N ALA A 566 -5.21 24.75 -23.88
CA ALA A 566 -4.49 25.99 -24.17
C ALA A 566 -3.96 26.69 -22.91
N ALA A 567 -4.76 26.70 -21.83
CA ALA A 567 -4.34 27.26 -20.55
C ALA A 567 -3.22 26.44 -19.89
N LEU A 568 -3.27 25.10 -19.99
CA LEU A 568 -2.21 24.21 -19.50
C LEU A 568 -0.90 24.41 -20.27
N LYS A 569 -0.96 24.53 -21.61
CA LYS A 569 0.21 24.84 -22.45
C LYS A 569 0.84 26.17 -22.07
N LYS A 570 0.02 27.20 -21.83
CA LYS A 570 0.49 28.50 -21.34
C LYS A 570 1.08 28.43 -19.92
N ALA A 571 0.61 27.50 -19.08
CA ALA A 571 1.11 27.33 -17.73
C ALA A 571 2.49 26.64 -17.66
N VAL A 572 2.94 25.97 -18.73
CA VAL A 572 4.29 25.36 -18.79
C VAL A 572 5.40 26.40 -18.67
N ASP A 573 5.19 27.58 -19.26
CA ASP A 573 6.15 28.69 -19.21
C ASP A 573 6.07 29.49 -17.89
N SER A 574 5.16 29.12 -16.98
CA SER A 574 5.00 29.79 -15.70
C SER A 574 6.09 29.36 -14.72
N THR A 575 6.72 30.34 -14.07
CA THR A 575 7.73 30.08 -13.04
C THR A 575 7.11 29.49 -11.78
N CYS A 576 7.75 28.50 -11.15
CA CYS A 576 7.29 27.91 -9.90
C CYS A 576 7.88 28.68 -8.72
N VAL A 577 7.10 29.55 -8.06
CA VAL A 577 7.64 30.42 -7.00
C VAL A 577 6.80 30.36 -5.74
N GLY A 578 7.49 30.31 -4.60
CA GLY A 578 6.88 30.37 -3.28
C GLY A 578 6.33 29.03 -2.82
N GLU A 579 5.38 29.09 -1.89
CA GLU A 579 4.78 27.94 -1.20
C GLU A 579 3.29 27.82 -1.58
N PRO A 580 2.69 26.62 -1.55
CA PRO A 580 1.30 26.45 -1.91
C PRO A 580 0.36 26.81 -0.75
N SER A 581 -0.84 27.29 -1.09
CA SER A 581 -1.93 27.50 -0.13
C SER A 581 -3.16 26.66 -0.52
N LEU A 582 -3.42 25.64 0.30
CA LEU A 582 -4.55 24.74 0.12
C LEU A 582 -5.85 25.43 0.55
N TYR A 583 -5.84 26.21 1.62
CA TYR A 583 -7.01 26.96 2.10
C TYR A 583 -7.57 27.91 1.03
N ASN A 584 -6.72 28.70 0.37
CA ASN A 584 -7.14 29.63 -0.66
C ASN A 584 -7.70 28.90 -1.88
N SER A 585 -7.06 27.79 -2.28
CA SER A 585 -7.45 26.99 -3.44
C SER A 585 -8.82 26.33 -3.22
N LEU A 586 -9.00 25.70 -2.05
CA LEU A 586 -10.26 25.07 -1.66
C LEU A 586 -11.37 26.10 -1.46
N SER A 587 -11.07 27.26 -0.89
CA SER A 587 -12.06 28.34 -0.71
C SER A 587 -12.56 28.88 -2.05
N LEU A 588 -11.65 29.08 -3.00
CA LEU A 588 -11.98 29.54 -4.36
C LEU A 588 -12.84 28.53 -5.12
N ALA A 589 -12.48 27.24 -5.05
CA ALA A 589 -13.27 26.16 -5.63
C ALA A 589 -14.66 26.06 -4.97
N MET A 590 -14.71 26.10 -3.63
CA MET A 590 -15.95 26.03 -2.85
C MET A 590 -16.91 27.17 -3.19
N GLN A 591 -16.41 28.39 -3.38
CA GLN A 591 -17.25 29.55 -3.72
C GLN A 591 -18.04 29.31 -5.02
N THR A 592 -17.43 28.66 -6.01
CA THR A 592 -18.11 28.30 -7.26
C THR A 592 -19.02 27.08 -7.07
N LEU A 593 -18.51 26.02 -6.44
CA LEU A 593 -19.23 24.75 -6.27
C LEU A 593 -20.46 24.85 -5.36
N LYS A 594 -20.52 25.83 -4.45
CA LYS A 594 -21.65 26.03 -3.52
C LYS A 594 -22.98 26.30 -4.24
N HIS A 595 -22.93 26.93 -5.41
CA HIS A 595 -24.12 27.28 -6.18
C HIS A 595 -24.57 26.17 -7.13
N MET A 596 -23.79 25.08 -7.27
CA MET A 596 -24.14 23.97 -8.13
C MET A 596 -25.25 23.13 -7.50
N PRO A 597 -26.20 22.64 -8.32
CA PRO A 597 -27.39 21.94 -7.82
C PRO A 597 -27.02 20.60 -7.15
N GLY A 598 -27.84 20.18 -6.18
CA GLY A 598 -27.55 19.05 -5.29
C GLY A 598 -27.45 17.67 -5.95
N HIS A 599 -27.92 17.53 -7.19
CA HIS A 599 -27.83 16.30 -7.99
C HIS A 599 -26.48 16.13 -8.70
N THR A 600 -25.66 17.19 -8.76
CA THR A 600 -24.33 17.13 -9.35
C THR A 600 -23.31 16.62 -8.34
N SER A 601 -22.32 15.86 -8.78
CA SER A 601 -21.15 15.60 -7.95
C SER A 601 -20.25 16.82 -7.96
N ARG A 602 -19.88 17.28 -6.76
CA ARG A 602 -18.96 18.39 -6.54
C ARG A 602 -17.63 17.81 -6.10
N GLU A 603 -16.64 17.92 -6.96
CA GLU A 603 -15.37 17.23 -6.82
C GLU A 603 -14.21 18.23 -6.87
N ILE A 604 -13.20 18.00 -6.05
CA ILE A 604 -11.93 18.73 -6.11
C ILE A 604 -10.82 17.68 -6.15
N LEU A 605 -9.97 17.75 -7.19
CA LEU A 605 -8.77 16.93 -7.33
C LEU A 605 -7.55 17.83 -7.11
N VAL A 606 -6.76 17.56 -6.07
CA VAL A 606 -5.57 18.35 -5.74
C VAL A 606 -4.31 17.56 -6.08
N ILE A 607 -3.46 18.09 -6.95
CA ILE A 607 -2.13 17.57 -7.22
C ILE A 607 -1.15 18.36 -6.37
N PHE A 608 -0.63 17.73 -5.32
CA PHE A 608 0.12 18.39 -4.26
C PHE A 608 1.57 17.90 -4.23
N SER A 609 2.53 18.82 -4.36
CA SER A 609 3.97 18.50 -4.41
C SER A 609 4.66 18.78 -3.09
N SER A 610 4.35 19.94 -2.50
CA SER A 610 5.01 20.38 -1.28
C SER A 610 4.70 19.47 -0.08
N LEU A 611 5.59 19.43 0.91
CA LEU A 611 5.34 18.80 2.20
C LEU A 611 4.64 19.74 3.19
N THR A 612 4.70 21.04 2.91
CA THR A 612 4.11 22.10 3.72
C THR A 612 3.03 22.84 2.93
N THR A 613 1.97 23.23 3.62
CA THR A 613 0.97 24.17 3.09
C THR A 613 0.96 25.41 3.96
N CYS A 614 0.93 26.57 3.33
CA CYS A 614 1.06 27.86 4.00
C CYS A 614 -0.25 28.63 3.86
N ASP A 615 -1.15 28.38 4.81
CA ASP A 615 -2.52 28.86 4.77
C ASP A 615 -2.75 30.03 5.75
N PRO A 616 -3.61 31.01 5.38
CA PRO A 616 -3.89 32.18 6.22
C PRO A 616 -4.83 31.87 7.40
N ALA A 617 -5.55 30.75 7.36
CA ALA A 617 -6.58 30.40 8.34
C ALA A 617 -6.63 28.89 8.60
N ASN A 618 -7.45 28.47 9.56
CA ASN A 618 -7.54 27.08 9.99
C ASN A 618 -8.25 26.20 8.93
N ILE A 619 -7.48 25.32 8.29
CA ILE A 619 -7.99 24.39 7.28
C ILE A 619 -9.00 23.37 7.83
N TYR A 620 -8.95 23.01 9.11
CA TYR A 620 -9.88 22.04 9.69
C TYR A 620 -11.33 22.56 9.77
N GLU A 621 -11.52 23.88 9.91
CA GLU A 621 -12.84 24.49 9.84
C GLU A 621 -13.38 24.49 8.40
N LEU A 622 -12.48 24.72 7.43
CA LEU A 622 -12.83 24.61 6.01
C LEU A 622 -13.20 23.16 5.64
N VAL A 623 -12.50 22.16 6.16
CA VAL A 623 -12.84 20.73 5.96
C VAL A 623 -14.25 20.42 6.45
N LYS A 624 -14.64 20.93 7.63
CA LYS A 624 -16.01 20.78 8.15
C LYS A 624 -17.02 21.46 7.21
N THR A 625 -16.72 22.68 6.76
CA THR A 625 -17.57 23.42 5.82
C THR A 625 -17.74 22.68 4.49
N LEU A 626 -16.67 22.12 3.93
CA LEU A 626 -16.70 21.32 2.70
C LEU A 626 -17.57 20.07 2.86
N LYS A 627 -17.47 19.41 4.02
CA LYS A 627 -18.32 18.26 4.36
C LYS A 627 -19.80 18.63 4.46
N GLU A 628 -20.12 19.74 5.11
CA GLU A 628 -21.50 20.26 5.17
C GLU A 628 -22.06 20.60 3.78
N LYS A 629 -21.22 21.12 2.89
CA LYS A 629 -21.56 21.39 1.49
C LYS A 629 -21.50 20.15 0.59
N LYS A 630 -21.23 18.96 1.13
CA LYS A 630 -21.08 17.69 0.39
C LYS A 630 -20.17 17.85 -0.84
N ILE A 631 -18.99 18.43 -0.64
CA ILE A 631 -17.93 18.54 -1.64
C ILE A 631 -16.90 17.45 -1.34
N ARG A 632 -16.61 16.61 -2.33
CA ARG A 632 -15.62 15.54 -2.23
C ARG A 632 -14.25 16.06 -2.65
N VAL A 633 -13.24 15.90 -1.80
CA VAL A 633 -11.86 16.31 -2.13
C VAL A 633 -10.96 15.08 -2.18
N SER A 634 -10.30 14.88 -3.32
CA SER A 634 -9.29 13.83 -3.52
C SER A 634 -7.94 14.49 -3.74
N VAL A 635 -6.87 13.87 -3.25
CA VAL A 635 -5.51 14.43 -3.33
C VAL A 635 -4.58 13.38 -3.94
N ILE A 636 -3.66 13.83 -4.78
CA ILE A 636 -2.53 13.05 -5.28
C ILE A 636 -1.27 13.76 -4.80
N GLY A 637 -0.51 13.11 -3.91
CA GLY A 637 0.76 13.61 -3.38
C GLY A 637 1.95 13.10 -4.19
N LEU A 638 2.94 13.93 -4.50
CA LEU A 638 4.08 13.50 -5.33
C LEU A 638 5.14 12.67 -4.60
N SER A 639 5.50 13.01 -3.36
CA SER A 639 6.63 12.35 -2.69
C SER A 639 6.24 11.69 -1.37
N ALA A 640 5.45 12.38 -0.56
CA ALA A 640 5.09 11.88 0.77
C ALA A 640 3.62 12.13 1.09
N GLU A 641 3.15 11.35 2.06
CA GLU A 641 1.84 11.53 2.67
C GLU A 641 1.85 12.70 3.66
N VAL A 642 1.00 13.69 3.41
CA VAL A 642 0.80 14.85 4.29
C VAL A 642 -0.44 14.64 5.13
N ARG A 643 -0.27 14.65 6.46
CA ARG A 643 -1.35 14.34 7.41
C ARG A 643 -2.60 15.20 7.23
N VAL A 644 -2.43 16.48 6.91
CA VAL A 644 -3.56 17.41 6.67
C VAL A 644 -4.39 16.93 5.48
N CYS A 645 -3.74 16.55 4.37
CA CYS A 645 -4.38 16.01 3.17
C CYS A 645 -5.08 14.66 3.45
N THR A 646 -4.47 13.79 4.27
CA THR A 646 -5.10 12.53 4.70
C THR A 646 -6.39 12.76 5.49
N VAL A 647 -6.40 13.74 6.39
CA VAL A 647 -7.62 14.08 7.17
C VAL A 647 -8.67 14.70 6.24
N LEU A 648 -8.27 15.61 5.36
CA LEU A 648 -9.16 16.27 4.39
C LEU A 648 -9.89 15.26 3.49
N THR A 649 -9.15 14.32 2.90
CA THR A 649 -9.71 13.30 2.00
C THR A 649 -10.62 12.32 2.76
N ARG A 650 -10.18 11.86 3.94
CA ARG A 650 -10.98 10.96 4.81
C ARG A 650 -12.31 11.59 5.24
N ASP A 651 -12.30 12.87 5.63
CA ASP A 651 -13.50 13.53 6.16
C ASP A 651 -14.49 13.93 5.06
N THR A 652 -14.00 14.25 3.86
CA THR A 652 -14.81 14.60 2.68
C THR A 652 -15.25 13.38 1.86
N GLY A 653 -14.71 12.19 2.15
CA GLY A 653 -15.02 10.95 1.43
C GLY A 653 -14.32 10.83 0.07
N GLY A 654 -13.20 11.54 -0.12
CA GLY A 654 -12.31 11.36 -1.27
C GLY A 654 -11.18 10.37 -0.99
N THR A 655 -10.27 10.25 -1.95
CA THR A 655 -9.13 9.32 -1.87
C THR A 655 -7.82 10.10 -1.81
N TYR A 656 -6.82 9.53 -1.13
CA TYR A 656 -5.46 10.05 -1.09
C TYR A 656 -4.49 9.01 -1.60
N HIS A 657 -3.72 9.36 -2.63
CA HIS A 657 -2.69 8.50 -3.21
C HIS A 657 -1.36 9.24 -3.26
N VAL A 658 -0.26 8.49 -3.12
CA VAL A 658 1.10 9.00 -3.27
C VAL A 658 1.69 8.39 -4.54
N ILE A 659 2.28 9.24 -5.39
CA ILE A 659 2.89 8.84 -6.64
C ILE A 659 4.19 8.09 -6.36
N LEU A 660 4.52 7.14 -7.24
CA LEU A 660 5.80 6.45 -7.25
C LEU A 660 6.56 6.83 -8.51
N ASP A 661 5.92 6.62 -9.67
CA ASP A 661 6.48 6.88 -11.00
C ASP A 661 5.47 7.62 -11.90
N GLU A 662 5.92 8.07 -13.08
CA GLU A 662 5.08 8.70 -14.10
C GLU A 662 3.90 7.79 -14.52
N THR A 663 4.15 6.49 -14.67
CA THR A 663 3.12 5.49 -15.01
C THR A 663 2.07 5.39 -13.93
N HIS A 664 2.49 5.36 -12.66
CA HIS A 664 1.58 5.35 -11.52
C HIS A 664 0.74 6.62 -11.45
N LEU A 665 1.32 7.80 -11.73
CA LEU A 665 0.53 9.04 -11.82
C LEU A 665 -0.53 8.95 -12.92
N ARG A 666 -0.18 8.49 -14.12
CA ARG A 666 -1.15 8.29 -15.21
C ARG A 666 -2.31 7.38 -14.78
N GLU A 667 -2.00 6.28 -14.12
CA GLU A 667 -3.02 5.37 -13.60
C GLU A 667 -3.94 6.00 -12.55
N LEU A 668 -3.40 6.79 -11.64
CA LEU A 668 -4.19 7.52 -10.64
C LEU A 668 -5.12 8.54 -11.31
N LEU A 669 -4.67 9.19 -12.38
CA LEU A 669 -5.50 10.09 -13.17
C LEU A 669 -6.62 9.33 -13.88
N THR A 670 -6.32 8.22 -14.55
CA THR A 670 -7.34 7.34 -15.16
C THR A 670 -8.33 6.81 -14.12
N TYR A 671 -7.90 6.54 -12.89
CA TYR A 671 -8.80 6.18 -11.79
C TYR A 671 -9.81 7.30 -11.48
N HIS A 672 -9.37 8.57 -11.50
CA HIS A 672 -10.23 9.73 -11.30
C HIS A 672 -11.06 10.13 -12.53
N VAL A 673 -10.76 9.60 -13.72
CA VAL A 673 -11.63 9.74 -14.91
C VAL A 673 -12.95 9.01 -14.69
N LYS A 674 -12.95 7.84 -14.04
CA LYS A 674 -14.19 7.11 -13.77
C LYS A 674 -15.07 7.86 -12.76
N PRO A 675 -16.39 7.97 -12.98
CA PRO A 675 -17.28 8.66 -12.06
C PRO A 675 -17.29 7.94 -10.72
N PRO A 676 -17.08 8.65 -9.59
CA PRO A 676 -17.12 8.04 -8.29
C PRO A 676 -18.54 7.58 -7.90
N PRO A 677 -18.65 6.60 -6.99
CA PRO A 677 -19.94 6.23 -6.42
C PRO A 677 -20.57 7.41 -5.69
N ALA A 678 -21.83 7.66 -5.98
CA ALA A 678 -22.63 8.69 -5.35
C ALA A 678 -22.90 8.30 -3.89
N SER A 679 -22.77 9.28 -2.99
CA SER A 679 -23.20 9.09 -1.61
C SER A 679 -24.71 8.85 -1.55
N SER A 680 -25.19 8.07 -0.59
CA SER A 680 -26.64 7.87 -0.36
C SER A 680 -27.38 9.20 -0.07
N SER A 681 -26.64 10.24 0.32
CA SER A 681 -27.17 11.57 0.62
C SER A 681 -27.32 12.48 -0.61
N SER A 682 -26.87 12.05 -1.79
CA SER A 682 -26.96 12.85 -3.02
C SER A 682 -28.37 12.83 -3.57
N GLU A 683 -28.87 13.98 -4.00
CA GLU A 683 -30.23 14.11 -4.53
C GLU A 683 -30.33 13.50 -5.93
N CYS A 684 -31.38 12.73 -6.19
CA CYS A 684 -31.68 12.21 -7.52
C CYS A 684 -32.85 13.02 -8.09
N SER A 685 -32.55 14.04 -8.90
CA SER A 685 -33.57 14.83 -9.59
C SER A 685 -33.54 14.59 -11.09
N LEU A 686 -34.72 14.52 -11.71
CA LEU A 686 -34.83 14.48 -13.17
C LEU A 686 -34.55 15.87 -13.75
N ILE A 687 -33.64 15.93 -14.72
CA ILE A 687 -33.18 17.19 -15.33
C ILE A 687 -33.70 17.26 -16.76
N ARG A 688 -34.14 18.45 -17.16
CA ARG A 688 -34.49 18.70 -18.56
C ARG A 688 -33.22 18.86 -19.38
N MET A 689 -33.05 18.04 -20.41
CA MET A 689 -31.95 18.13 -21.37
C MET A 689 -32.49 18.48 -22.76
N GLY A 690 -31.72 19.27 -23.51
CA GLY A 690 -32.03 19.61 -24.90
C GLY A 690 -31.17 18.81 -25.86
N PHE A 691 -31.80 18.18 -26.84
CA PHE A 691 -31.13 17.51 -27.96
C PHE A 691 -31.21 18.40 -29.21
N PRO A 692 -30.22 19.27 -29.44
CA PRO A 692 -30.21 20.15 -30.61
C PRO A 692 -29.94 19.36 -31.88
N GLN A 693 -30.59 19.75 -32.97
CA GLN A 693 -30.29 19.23 -34.30
C GLN A 693 -29.13 20.01 -34.92
N HIS A 694 -28.24 19.30 -35.63
CA HIS A 694 -27.19 19.94 -36.41
C HIS A 694 -27.77 20.36 -37.76
N THR A 695 -27.78 21.67 -38.04
CA THR A 695 -28.19 22.18 -39.35
C THR A 695 -26.93 22.52 -40.13
N MET A 696 -26.68 21.76 -41.20
CA MET A 696 -25.67 22.09 -42.19
C MET A 696 -26.25 23.15 -43.11
N ALA A 697 -25.66 24.34 -43.12
CA ALA A 697 -25.95 25.34 -44.14
C ALA A 697 -24.93 25.17 -45.26
N SER A 698 -25.34 24.59 -46.39
CA SER A 698 -24.53 24.52 -47.61
C SER A 698 -24.54 25.85 -48.34
N VAL A 699 -23.41 26.21 -48.94
CA VAL A 699 -23.20 27.44 -49.74
C VAL A 699 -24.17 27.54 -50.93
N SER A 700 -24.78 26.42 -51.33
CA SER A 700 -25.76 26.33 -52.41
C SER A 700 -27.18 26.75 -52.05
N ASP A 701 -27.51 26.93 -50.76
CA ASP A 701 -28.85 27.38 -50.34
C ASP A 701 -28.92 28.90 -50.24
N PRO A 702 -29.83 29.57 -51.00
CA PRO A 702 -29.96 31.03 -50.99
C PRO A 702 -30.44 31.61 -49.65
N ASP A 703 -30.94 30.77 -48.73
CA ASP A 703 -31.40 31.16 -47.38
C ASP A 703 -30.34 30.93 -46.27
N SER A 704 -29.12 30.52 -46.61
CA SER A 704 -28.05 30.28 -45.64
C SER A 704 -27.46 31.60 -45.10
N LYS A 705 -28.04 32.13 -44.02
CA LYS A 705 -27.56 33.37 -43.38
C LYS A 705 -26.40 33.08 -42.42
N PRO A 706 -25.23 33.74 -42.56
CA PRO A 706 -24.18 33.67 -41.56
C PRO A 706 -24.74 34.20 -40.23
N SER A 707 -24.53 33.44 -39.17
CA SER A 707 -25.07 33.75 -37.84
C SER A 707 -24.00 33.55 -36.78
N PHE A 708 -23.93 34.49 -35.85
CA PHE A 708 -23.06 34.40 -34.70
C PHE A 708 -23.48 33.24 -33.80
N SER A 709 -22.50 32.53 -33.27
CA SER A 709 -22.77 31.53 -32.25
C SER A 709 -22.73 32.16 -30.86
N MET A 710 -23.63 31.69 -30.00
CA MET A 710 -23.76 32.15 -28.62
C MET A 710 -22.68 31.55 -27.71
N ALA A 711 -21.87 30.61 -28.22
CA ALA A 711 -20.81 29.93 -27.49
C ALA A 711 -19.60 30.84 -27.19
N HIS A 712 -19.36 31.86 -28.02
CA HIS A 712 -18.19 32.73 -27.94
C HIS A 712 -18.44 34.08 -27.27
N LEU A 713 -19.59 34.28 -26.60
CA LEU A 713 -19.87 35.54 -25.91
C LEU A 713 -18.94 35.80 -24.71
N ASP A 714 -18.46 34.73 -24.06
CA ASP A 714 -17.63 34.81 -22.84
C ASP A 714 -16.13 34.69 -23.14
N SER A 715 -15.74 34.32 -24.37
CA SER A 715 -14.33 34.23 -24.78
C SER A 715 -13.88 35.57 -25.32
N THR A 716 -12.73 36.06 -24.85
CA THR A 716 -12.04 37.25 -25.41
C THR A 716 -11.55 37.05 -26.85
N ASP A 717 -11.71 35.84 -27.41
CA ASP A 717 -11.47 35.54 -28.81
C ASP A 717 -12.57 36.12 -29.69
N SER A 718 -12.19 36.53 -30.91
CA SER A 718 -13.10 37.16 -31.87
C SER A 718 -14.35 36.30 -32.13
N PRO A 719 -15.55 36.90 -32.20
CA PRO A 719 -16.78 36.15 -32.44
C PRO A 719 -16.72 35.51 -33.84
N GLY A 720 -16.50 34.20 -33.89
CA GLY A 720 -16.45 33.45 -35.13
C GLY A 720 -17.82 33.43 -35.82
N LEU A 721 -17.89 33.99 -37.03
CA LEU A 721 -19.03 33.80 -37.93
C LEU A 721 -19.03 32.36 -38.42
N THR A 722 -20.12 31.64 -38.20
CA THR A 722 -20.29 30.29 -38.75
C THR A 722 -21.55 30.22 -39.59
N MET A 723 -21.57 29.32 -40.57
CA MET A 723 -22.73 29.10 -41.45
C MET A 723 -23.66 28.04 -40.85
N GLY A 724 -23.11 26.93 -40.36
CA GLY A 724 -23.84 25.85 -39.69
C GLY A 724 -23.67 25.87 -38.16
N GLY A 725 -24.50 25.08 -37.47
CA GLY A 725 -24.39 24.88 -36.04
C GLY A 725 -25.54 24.08 -35.44
N TYR A 726 -25.50 23.96 -34.11
CA TYR A 726 -26.51 23.32 -33.30
C TYR A 726 -27.51 24.36 -32.80
N TYR A 727 -28.80 24.08 -32.94
CA TYR A 727 -29.87 25.00 -32.51
C TYR A 727 -30.54 24.48 -31.25
N CYS A 728 -30.57 25.32 -30.21
CA CYS A 728 -31.27 25.01 -28.96
C CYS A 728 -32.77 24.75 -29.25
N PRO A 729 -33.35 23.62 -28.79
CA PRO A 729 -34.75 23.31 -29.06
C PRO A 729 -35.73 24.26 -28.37
N GLN A 730 -35.31 24.94 -27.29
CA GLN A 730 -36.18 25.82 -26.51
C GLN A 730 -36.12 27.28 -26.97
N CYS A 731 -34.93 27.86 -27.13
CA CYS A 731 -34.76 29.28 -27.49
C CYS A 731 -34.25 29.52 -28.92
N ARG A 732 -33.94 28.45 -29.67
CA ARG A 732 -33.35 28.51 -31.03
C ARG A 732 -32.02 29.26 -31.13
N ALA A 733 -31.35 29.53 -30.01
CA ALA A 733 -29.99 30.07 -30.02
C ALA A 733 -29.03 29.07 -30.68
N LYS A 734 -28.07 29.60 -31.44
CA LYS A 734 -27.10 28.84 -32.20
C LYS A 734 -25.82 28.60 -31.39
N TYR A 735 -25.33 27.37 -31.42
CA TYR A 735 -24.07 26.94 -30.80
C TYR A 735 -23.19 26.24 -31.83
N THR A 736 -21.87 26.41 -31.73
CA THR A 736 -20.88 25.78 -32.61
C THR A 736 -20.46 24.41 -32.10
N GLU A 737 -20.39 24.24 -30.78
CA GLU A 737 -19.88 23.04 -30.13
C GLU A 737 -20.92 22.53 -29.10
N LEU A 738 -20.85 21.23 -28.82
CA LEU A 738 -21.61 20.53 -27.79
C LEU A 738 -20.66 19.64 -27.01
N PRO A 739 -20.95 19.31 -25.73
CA PRO A 739 -22.11 19.76 -24.95
C PRO A 739 -21.91 21.12 -24.29
N VAL A 740 -22.96 21.93 -24.24
CA VAL A 740 -22.90 23.30 -23.69
C VAL A 740 -24.21 23.64 -22.97
N GLU A 741 -24.13 24.39 -21.88
CA GLU A 741 -25.29 24.99 -21.25
C GLU A 741 -25.77 26.23 -22.03
N CYS A 742 -27.05 26.25 -22.41
CA CYS A 742 -27.59 27.33 -23.20
C CYS A 742 -27.65 28.65 -22.40
N LYS A 743 -26.80 29.61 -22.75
CA LYS A 743 -26.74 30.96 -22.13
C LYS A 743 -28.05 31.76 -22.14
N VAL A 744 -29.00 31.42 -23.03
CA VAL A 744 -30.29 32.13 -23.13
C VAL A 744 -31.37 31.50 -22.24
N CYS A 745 -31.44 30.17 -22.17
CA CYS A 745 -32.52 29.46 -21.47
C CYS A 745 -32.06 28.50 -20.36
N ALA A 746 -30.76 28.45 -20.08
CA ALA A 746 -30.08 27.56 -19.12
C ALA A 746 -30.30 26.04 -19.35
N LEU A 747 -30.84 25.64 -20.51
CA LEU A 747 -31.02 24.24 -20.84
C LEU A 747 -29.68 23.60 -21.22
N THR A 748 -29.33 22.47 -20.61
CA THR A 748 -28.14 21.70 -20.98
C THR A 748 -28.33 21.06 -22.35
N LEU A 749 -27.51 21.45 -23.32
CA LEU A 749 -27.54 20.92 -24.69
C LEU A 749 -26.53 19.79 -24.84
N VAL A 750 -27.02 18.61 -25.20
CA VAL A 750 -26.22 17.39 -25.30
C VAL A 750 -26.62 16.63 -26.57
N SER A 751 -25.68 15.93 -27.19
CA SER A 751 -25.97 15.02 -28.31
C SER A 751 -26.24 13.60 -27.77
N ALA A 752 -27.08 12.82 -28.45
CA ALA A 752 -27.31 11.42 -28.06
C ALA A 752 -26.01 10.60 -27.97
N PRO A 753 -25.02 10.74 -28.87
CA PRO A 753 -23.72 10.07 -28.74
C PRO A 753 -22.94 10.41 -27.47
N HIS A 754 -23.07 11.64 -26.94
CA HIS A 754 -22.39 12.02 -25.70
C HIS A 754 -22.94 11.27 -24.49
N LEU A 755 -24.26 11.11 -24.40
CA LEU A 755 -24.86 10.27 -23.37
C LEU A 755 -24.50 8.79 -23.60
N ALA A 756 -24.45 8.38 -24.87
CA ALA A 756 -24.12 7.01 -25.22
C ALA A 756 -22.72 6.60 -24.74
N ARG A 757 -21.75 7.51 -24.88
CA ARG A 757 -20.40 7.28 -24.38
C ARG A 757 -20.37 7.03 -22.89
N SER A 758 -21.21 7.65 -22.06
CA SER A 758 -21.19 7.41 -20.62
C SER A 758 -21.98 6.16 -20.16
N PHE A 759 -22.66 5.43 -21.06
CA PHE A 759 -23.44 4.23 -20.67
C PHE A 759 -22.57 3.09 -20.15
N HIS A 760 -21.32 2.96 -20.60
CA HIS A 760 -20.43 1.88 -20.15
C HIS A 760 -20.10 1.97 -18.66
N HIS A 761 -20.22 3.16 -18.04
CA HIS A 761 -20.11 3.30 -16.59
C HIS A 761 -21.33 2.73 -15.85
N LEU A 762 -22.52 2.77 -16.44
CA LEU A 762 -23.76 2.28 -15.82
C LEU A 762 -23.89 0.76 -15.88
N PHE A 763 -23.35 0.16 -16.94
CA PHE A 763 -23.34 -1.28 -17.17
C PHE A 763 -21.90 -1.74 -17.43
N PRO A 764 -21.04 -1.74 -16.40
CA PRO A 764 -19.68 -2.22 -16.56
C PRO A 764 -19.69 -3.71 -16.90
N LEU A 765 -18.72 -4.14 -17.72
CA LEU A 765 -18.51 -5.55 -18.04
C LEU A 765 -17.94 -6.30 -16.83
N ASP A 766 -18.47 -7.48 -16.54
CA ASP A 766 -17.94 -8.37 -15.50
C ASP A 766 -16.54 -8.87 -15.86
N ALA A 767 -15.67 -8.99 -14.85
CA ALA A 767 -14.32 -9.52 -15.05
C ALA A 767 -14.35 -10.95 -15.59
N PHE A 768 -13.52 -11.22 -16.61
CA PHE A 768 -13.37 -12.57 -17.15
C PHE A 768 -12.65 -13.49 -16.17
N GLN A 769 -13.15 -14.72 -16.05
CA GLN A 769 -12.58 -15.77 -15.23
C GLN A 769 -11.26 -16.23 -15.84
N GLU A 770 -10.19 -16.19 -15.05
CA GLU A 770 -8.87 -16.67 -15.44
C GLU A 770 -8.77 -18.17 -15.22
N MET A 771 -8.34 -18.89 -16.25
CA MET A 771 -8.12 -20.33 -16.24
C MET A 771 -6.72 -20.62 -16.77
N ALA A 772 -6.03 -21.61 -16.21
CA ALA A 772 -4.77 -22.07 -16.77
C ALA A 772 -5.01 -22.76 -18.12
N LEU A 773 -4.11 -22.59 -19.09
CA LEU A 773 -4.23 -23.23 -20.42
C LEU A 773 -4.36 -24.76 -20.32
N GLU A 774 -3.80 -25.37 -19.28
CA GLU A 774 -3.86 -26.82 -19.01
C GLU A 774 -5.27 -27.31 -18.68
N ASP A 775 -6.10 -26.48 -18.04
CA ASP A 775 -7.45 -26.82 -17.60
C ASP A 775 -8.51 -26.57 -18.69
N TYR A 776 -8.15 -25.85 -19.76
CA TYR A 776 -9.07 -25.46 -20.81
C TYR A 776 -9.24 -26.57 -21.86
N GLN A 777 -10.45 -27.14 -21.92
CA GLN A 777 -10.80 -28.25 -22.83
C GLN A 777 -11.37 -27.81 -24.20
N GLY A 778 -11.24 -26.54 -24.58
CA GLY A 778 -11.78 -26.00 -25.84
C GLY A 778 -10.73 -25.82 -26.96
N GLU A 779 -11.17 -25.30 -28.10
CA GLU A 779 -10.28 -24.91 -29.20
C GLU A 779 -9.31 -23.81 -28.75
N ARG A 780 -8.01 -23.99 -29.02
CA ARG A 780 -6.93 -23.07 -28.60
C ARG A 780 -6.86 -21.79 -29.42
N PHE A 781 -8.00 -21.22 -29.77
CA PHE A 781 -8.10 -19.97 -30.51
C PHE A 781 -8.88 -18.95 -29.67
N CYS A 782 -8.40 -17.72 -29.67
CA CYS A 782 -9.11 -16.59 -29.10
C CYS A 782 -10.34 -16.29 -29.96
N GLN A 783 -11.53 -16.22 -29.35
CA GLN A 783 -12.77 -15.98 -30.09
C GLN A 783 -12.86 -14.57 -30.69
N ALA A 784 -12.10 -13.60 -30.17
CA ALA A 784 -12.08 -12.23 -30.66
C ALA A 784 -11.08 -12.02 -31.82
N CYS A 785 -9.80 -12.36 -31.63
CA CYS A 785 -8.76 -12.12 -32.63
C CYS A 785 -8.45 -13.33 -33.53
N GLN A 786 -9.04 -14.50 -33.23
CA GLN A 786 -8.74 -15.78 -33.90
C GLN A 786 -7.25 -16.20 -33.83
N GLY A 787 -6.47 -15.56 -32.96
CA GLY A 787 -5.09 -15.93 -32.68
C GLY A 787 -5.01 -17.17 -31.80
N GLU A 788 -3.94 -17.96 -31.98
CA GLU A 788 -3.66 -19.13 -31.16
C GLU A 788 -3.32 -18.72 -29.71
N LEU A 789 -3.96 -19.35 -28.73
CA LEU A 789 -3.74 -19.12 -27.30
C LEU A 789 -2.42 -19.79 -26.87
N LYS A 790 -1.34 -19.01 -26.87
CA LYS A 790 0.01 -19.45 -26.45
C LYS A 790 0.33 -19.11 -24.99
N ASP A 791 -0.46 -18.23 -24.39
CA ASP A 791 -0.25 -17.73 -23.04
C ASP A 791 -0.62 -18.78 -21.98
N LYS A 792 0.01 -18.67 -20.79
CA LYS A 792 -0.23 -19.60 -19.66
C LYS A 792 -1.65 -19.50 -19.10
N SER A 793 -2.30 -18.34 -19.29
CA SER A 793 -3.64 -18.05 -18.82
C SER A 793 -4.58 -17.73 -19.98
N VAL A 794 -5.81 -18.21 -19.85
CA VAL A 794 -6.93 -17.97 -20.77
C VAL A 794 -8.03 -17.29 -19.99
N PHE A 795 -8.69 -16.30 -20.60
CA PHE A 795 -9.77 -15.55 -19.98
C PHE A 795 -11.11 -15.97 -20.55
N MET A 796 -12.03 -16.40 -19.69
CA MET A 796 -13.36 -16.82 -20.10
C MET A 796 -14.44 -15.86 -19.61
N CYS A 797 -15.35 -15.49 -20.50
CA CYS A 797 -16.51 -14.70 -20.12
C CYS A 797 -17.55 -15.57 -19.39
N LEU A 798 -18.08 -15.08 -18.26
CA LEU A 798 -19.04 -15.83 -17.44
C LEU A 798 -20.43 -16.02 -18.09
N LEU A 799 -20.77 -15.22 -19.10
CA LEU A 799 -22.08 -15.26 -19.75
C LEU A 799 -22.09 -16.17 -20.98
N CYS A 800 -21.13 -15.98 -21.89
CA CYS A 800 -21.06 -16.76 -23.14
C CYS A 800 -20.05 -17.91 -23.09
N ASN A 801 -19.24 -18.03 -22.03
CA ASN A 801 -18.17 -19.02 -21.88
C ASN A 801 -17.14 -19.06 -23.03
N CYS A 802 -17.02 -17.98 -23.82
CA CYS A 802 -16.01 -17.86 -24.85
C CYS A 802 -14.64 -17.52 -24.24
N ALA A 803 -13.57 -18.06 -24.85
CA ALA A 803 -12.19 -17.83 -24.45
C ALA A 803 -11.54 -16.65 -25.20
N PHE A 804 -10.75 -15.87 -24.45
CA PHE A 804 -10.03 -14.69 -24.92
C PHE A 804 -8.57 -14.74 -24.47
N CYS A 805 -7.67 -14.17 -25.28
CA CYS A 805 -6.27 -13.95 -24.90
C CYS A 805 -6.13 -12.72 -23.99
N VAL A 806 -4.94 -12.54 -23.40
CA VAL A 806 -4.59 -11.39 -22.53
C VAL A 806 -4.89 -10.05 -23.20
N GLU A 807 -4.45 -9.86 -24.44
CA GLU A 807 -4.61 -8.60 -25.17
C GLU A 807 -6.09 -8.29 -25.44
N CYS A 808 -6.87 -9.31 -25.80
CA CYS A 808 -8.31 -9.17 -26.03
C CYS A 808 -9.05 -8.86 -24.73
N ASP A 809 -8.66 -9.48 -23.60
CA ASP A 809 -9.21 -9.16 -22.28
C ASP A 809 -9.02 -7.67 -21.95
N ILE A 810 -7.80 -7.16 -22.11
CA ILE A 810 -7.48 -5.74 -21.86
C ILE A 810 -8.28 -4.84 -22.80
N PHE A 811 -8.27 -5.12 -24.11
CA PHE A 811 -8.96 -4.31 -25.10
C PHE A 811 -10.48 -4.27 -24.87
N ILE A 812 -11.07 -5.41 -24.51
CA ILE A 812 -12.50 -5.52 -24.20
C ILE A 812 -12.84 -4.69 -22.96
N HIS A 813 -12.04 -4.74 -21.90
CA HIS A 813 -12.34 -4.02 -20.66
C HIS A 813 -12.01 -2.51 -20.71
N GLU A 814 -10.98 -2.10 -21.46
CA GLU A 814 -10.52 -0.70 -21.52
C GLU A 814 -11.18 0.12 -22.64
N THR A 815 -11.45 -0.48 -23.80
CA THR A 815 -11.91 0.26 -24.99
C THR A 815 -13.32 -0.12 -25.42
N LEU A 816 -13.60 -1.42 -25.53
CA LEU A 816 -14.86 -1.90 -26.10
C LEU A 816 -16.01 -1.90 -25.07
N HIS A 817 -15.68 -2.13 -23.80
CA HIS A 817 -16.55 -2.23 -22.63
C HIS A 817 -17.72 -3.21 -22.75
N CYS A 818 -17.72 -4.09 -23.74
CA CYS A 818 -18.74 -5.13 -23.96
C CYS A 818 -18.05 -6.41 -24.47
N CYS A 819 -18.57 -7.58 -24.14
CA CYS A 819 -18.07 -8.83 -24.73
C CYS A 819 -18.62 -9.01 -26.15
N PRO A 820 -17.78 -9.10 -27.21
CA PRO A 820 -18.26 -9.26 -28.59
C PRO A 820 -19.09 -10.53 -28.79
N CYS A 821 -18.76 -11.62 -28.10
CA CYS A 821 -19.45 -12.90 -28.21
C CYS A 821 -20.82 -12.88 -27.54
N CYS A 822 -20.99 -12.12 -26.46
CA CYS A 822 -22.28 -11.92 -25.80
C CYS A 822 -23.29 -11.23 -26.72
N ILE A 823 -22.83 -10.31 -27.58
CA ILE A 823 -23.68 -9.61 -28.54
C ILE A 823 -24.26 -10.59 -29.57
N HIS A 824 -23.44 -11.52 -30.06
CA HIS A 824 -23.86 -12.57 -31.01
C HIS A 824 -24.78 -13.62 -30.38
N THR A 825 -24.58 -13.94 -29.09
CA THR A 825 -25.43 -14.90 -28.38
C THR A 825 -26.75 -14.31 -27.90
N GLN A 826 -26.82 -13.02 -27.55
CA GLN A 826 -28.08 -12.34 -27.20
C GLN A 826 -29.05 -12.17 -28.38
N SER A 827 -28.54 -12.25 -29.62
CA SER A 827 -29.32 -12.12 -30.85
C SER A 827 -29.83 -13.46 -31.40
N ALA A 828 -29.43 -14.58 -30.79
CA ALA A 828 -30.01 -15.89 -31.05
C ALA A 828 -30.98 -16.24 -29.91
N PRO A 829 -32.29 -16.31 -30.16
CA PRO A 829 -33.30 -16.57 -29.13
C PRO A 829 -33.20 -17.97 -28.51
#